data_AF-A0AA86J9D1-F1
#
_entry.id   AF-A0AA86J9D1-F1
#
_cell.length_a   1.000
_cell.length_b   1.000
_cell.length_c   1.000
_cell.angle_alpha   90.00
_cell.angle_beta   90.00
_cell.angle_gamma   90.00
#
_symmetry.space_group_name_H-M   'P 1'
#
loop_
_entity.id
_entity.type
_entity.pdbx_description
1 polymer ?
#
loop_
_entity_poly.entity_id
_entity_poly.type
_entity_poly.pdbx_seq_one_letter_code
_entity_poly.pdbx_strand_id
1 'polypeptide(L)'
;MWTRIFSIFLSLMMLASVVQAGPASPDWIDFEQPDGSAFIGKKKGDEFQKWVETDTGYTVIRNKANRIWEYAEKAPDGTLRGSGVQVFPGQSAPASIGKGLRPPRDKAAIVKQNRAMNEILQERTAASTAEQSPPAEMSASESSFAPGDWTPTPVSGTRKILMVLVNFSDRSLATTAQGWYDAVFSTTPGVKSVANFYKDNSFNTLSINPVTHSQAGNPNGVVTVTVPHLHPDNGTTESTWVVAAINAASSYVNFAALDTNANGFVDRTEAVVYFVVAGYEESGTSKTPSVWAHATSYGSGWFTAAGMKFQNYALNGELNHYDVQHPMGVIAHEMGHQICGLPDLYDTASYNAGLGTFSLMASGSWGGDTNEYGGTTPTALDAWSRQYLGWTTPVVPSSPGTINIGHALSSNNAALKFINGAQSTSEYFLAENRYPTGWDLGNRRYLGSGWSGGLLITHIDIASGTQGYNDINRYVAGGHQGVMAEQASTASCNMAASSCRGHSTTLFYSGNSAAFTDGSAPNSRYYSGIQSGINITGISAPGTTMSLTYGVTPTPATGVTVTTDKVSPQVAGTTVTFTASGSGGSGSYEYRFSIKSPSGAWSTPQAYSSTATWAFNTTGKAAGTYLVEVAVRAAGSTASFEAYKNVSFVVSTNAATGVTVTTDKASPQVAGTTVTFTASGSGGSGSYEYRFSIKSPSGAWSTPQAYSSTATWAFNTTGKAAGTYLVEVAVRAAGSTASFEAYKNVSFVVSTNAATGVTVTTDKASPQVAGTTVTFTASGSGGSGSYEYRFSIKSPSGAWSTPQAYSSTATWAFNTTGKAAGTYLVEVAVRAAGSTASFEAYKNVSFVVSTNAATGVTVTTDKASPQVAGTTVTFTASGSGGSGSYEYRFSIKSPSGAWSTPQAYSSTATWAFNTTGKAAGTYLVEVAVRAAGSTASFEAYKYVSFVVSTNAATGVTVTTDKTSPQVAGTTVTFTASGSGGSGSYEYRFSIKSPSGAWSTPQAYSSTATWAFNTTGKAAGTYLVEVAVRAAGSTASFEAYKNVSFVVSTPAPPDMNVAIENTTAEGGSVITFAASVADTNSYEFRFWLKAPGKAWTIVRDYDSTSEWSWETLGHPPGTYQVEIDARVSGTSPIAGYDSYKMLTLLLY
;
A
#
# COMPACT_ATOMS: atom_id res chain seq x y z
N MET A 1 23.85 51.46 -13.18
CA MET A 1 22.82 51.75 -14.22
C MET A 1 22.43 50.50 -15.05
N TRP A 2 22.75 49.28 -14.59
CA TRP A 2 22.60 48.03 -15.37
C TRP A 2 21.69 46.99 -14.67
N THR A 3 20.82 47.43 -13.76
CA THR A 3 19.92 46.56 -12.97
C THR A 3 18.45 46.65 -13.40
N ARG A 4 18.14 47.34 -14.51
CA ARG A 4 16.76 47.52 -15.01
C ARG A 4 16.42 46.81 -16.32
N ILE A 5 17.36 46.07 -16.93
CA ILE A 5 17.14 45.42 -18.25
C ILE A 5 16.89 43.91 -18.12
N PHE A 6 17.12 43.31 -16.94
CA PHE A 6 17.02 41.86 -16.72
C PHE A 6 15.61 41.35 -16.34
N SER A 7 14.61 42.23 -16.25
CA SER A 7 13.29 41.90 -15.67
C SER A 7 12.16 41.72 -16.67
N ILE A 8 12.41 41.78 -17.99
CA ILE A 8 11.33 41.86 -18.99
C ILE A 8 11.15 40.61 -19.87
N PHE A 9 12.06 39.64 -19.89
CA PHE A 9 11.96 38.48 -20.81
C PHE A 9 11.62 37.12 -20.17
N LEU A 10 11.19 37.10 -18.89
CA LEU A 10 10.82 35.90 -18.13
C LEU A 10 9.28 35.70 -18.03
N SER A 11 8.51 36.05 -19.06
CA SER A 11 7.04 36.10 -18.98
C SER A 11 6.27 35.24 -19.99
N LEU A 12 6.91 34.40 -20.81
CA LEU A 12 6.18 33.54 -21.77
C LEU A 12 6.72 32.09 -21.82
N MET A 13 6.29 31.26 -20.87
CA MET A 13 6.21 29.80 -21.05
C MET A 13 4.73 29.41 -21.01
N MET A 14 4.17 28.98 -22.14
CA MET A 14 2.84 28.37 -22.13
C MET A 14 2.92 27.01 -21.45
N LEU A 15 2.33 26.92 -20.25
CA LEU A 15 2.16 25.71 -19.46
C LEU A 15 0.74 25.18 -19.72
N ALA A 16 0.61 23.90 -20.09
CA ALA A 16 -0.70 23.27 -20.18
C ALA A 16 -1.24 22.99 -18.77
N SER A 17 -2.23 23.77 -18.35
CA SER A 17 -3.05 23.60 -17.14
C SER A 17 -3.81 22.25 -17.13
N VAL A 18 -4.50 21.98 -16.04
CA VAL A 18 -5.35 20.81 -15.80
C VAL A 18 -6.64 21.36 -15.25
N VAL A 19 -7.78 20.79 -15.58
CA VAL A 19 -9.09 21.39 -15.31
C VAL A 19 -9.91 20.28 -14.62
N GLN A 20 -10.67 20.57 -13.59
CA GLN A 20 -11.57 19.70 -12.79
C GLN A 20 -12.86 20.50 -12.67
N ALA A 21 -14.05 20.05 -13.01
CA ALA A 21 -15.21 20.92 -13.10
C ALA A 21 -16.52 20.25 -12.74
N GLY A 22 -17.46 21.09 -12.34
CA GLY A 22 -18.84 20.73 -12.17
C GLY A 22 -19.49 20.24 -13.46
N PRO A 23 -20.48 19.33 -13.33
CA PRO A 23 -21.23 18.83 -14.47
C PRO A 23 -22.06 19.95 -15.10
N ALA A 24 -22.40 19.81 -16.38
CA ALA A 24 -23.30 20.74 -17.05
C ALA A 24 -24.67 20.88 -16.34
N SER A 25 -25.22 22.09 -16.36
CA SER A 25 -26.56 22.39 -15.84
C SER A 25 -27.62 21.41 -16.38
N PRO A 26 -28.63 21.03 -15.57
CA PRO A 26 -29.73 20.22 -16.06
C PRO A 26 -30.67 20.97 -17.01
N ASP A 27 -30.49 22.28 -17.18
CA ASP A 27 -31.51 23.13 -17.78
C ASP A 27 -31.48 23.09 -19.30
N TRP A 28 -32.68 23.22 -19.87
CA TRP A 28 -32.86 23.56 -21.28
C TRP A 28 -32.61 25.06 -21.43
N ILE A 29 -31.80 25.42 -22.41
CA ILE A 29 -31.45 26.81 -22.70
C ILE A 29 -31.69 27.09 -24.18
N ASP A 30 -32.04 28.34 -24.46
CA ASP A 30 -32.17 28.81 -25.82
C ASP A 30 -30.78 29.10 -26.41
N PHE A 31 -30.56 28.56 -27.61
CA PHE A 31 -29.37 28.78 -28.41
C PHE A 31 -29.76 29.60 -29.64
N GLU A 32 -29.29 30.85 -29.65
CA GLU A 32 -29.57 31.80 -30.72
C GLU A 32 -28.64 31.57 -31.93
N GLN A 33 -29.24 31.54 -33.11
CA GLN A 33 -28.59 31.57 -34.41
C GLN A 33 -28.20 33.02 -34.77
N PRO A 34 -27.24 33.23 -35.69
CA PRO A 34 -26.85 34.57 -36.12
C PRO A 34 -27.96 35.43 -36.72
N ASP A 35 -29.05 34.83 -37.19
CA ASP A 35 -30.23 35.50 -37.75
C ASP A 35 -31.29 35.89 -36.69
N GLY A 36 -31.03 35.61 -35.41
CA GLY A 36 -31.94 35.87 -34.30
C GLY A 36 -32.99 34.78 -34.04
N SER A 37 -33.05 33.72 -34.86
CA SER A 37 -33.84 32.54 -34.53
C SER A 37 -33.16 31.75 -33.40
N ALA A 38 -33.92 30.99 -32.61
CA ALA A 38 -33.36 30.21 -31.51
C ALA A 38 -33.89 28.78 -31.51
N PHE A 39 -33.08 27.82 -31.07
CA PHE A 39 -33.52 26.44 -30.80
C PHE A 39 -33.23 26.08 -29.35
N ILE A 40 -34.01 25.14 -28.82
CA ILE A 40 -33.83 24.64 -27.46
C ILE A 40 -32.78 23.53 -27.48
N GLY A 41 -31.77 23.67 -26.63
CA GLY A 41 -30.74 22.67 -26.45
C GLY A 41 -30.34 22.53 -24.99
N LYS A 42 -29.53 21.53 -24.70
CA LYS A 42 -28.99 21.27 -23.39
C LYS A 42 -27.49 21.05 -23.46
N LYS A 43 -26.76 21.69 -22.56
CA LYS A 43 -25.33 21.38 -22.37
C LYS A 43 -25.19 20.02 -21.68
N LYS A 44 -24.24 19.25 -22.16
CA LYS A 44 -24.00 17.88 -21.73
C LYS A 44 -22.51 17.66 -21.46
N GLY A 45 -22.26 16.72 -20.56
CA GLY A 45 -20.93 16.35 -20.13
C GLY A 45 -20.37 17.30 -19.08
N ASP A 46 -19.05 17.48 -19.16
CA ASP A 46 -18.21 18.12 -18.16
C ASP A 46 -17.02 18.80 -18.88
N GLU A 47 -16.08 19.38 -18.13
CA GLU A 47 -14.88 20.03 -18.65
C GLU A 47 -14.01 19.16 -19.55
N PHE A 48 -13.98 17.85 -19.33
CA PHE A 48 -13.17 16.92 -20.12
C PHE A 48 -13.85 16.50 -21.42
N GLN A 49 -15.18 16.61 -21.48
CA GLN A 49 -15.99 16.25 -22.64
C GLN A 49 -17.32 17.00 -22.62
N LYS A 50 -17.37 18.18 -23.23
CA LYS A 50 -18.58 19.02 -23.32
C LYS A 50 -19.16 19.08 -24.73
N TRP A 51 -20.49 19.04 -24.83
CA TRP A 51 -21.23 19.26 -26.08
C TRP A 51 -22.62 19.85 -25.81
N VAL A 52 -23.29 20.26 -26.89
CA VAL A 52 -24.69 20.68 -26.86
C VAL A 52 -25.54 19.63 -27.58
N GLU A 53 -26.66 19.27 -27.00
CA GLU A 53 -27.60 18.29 -27.54
C GLU A 53 -29.00 18.89 -27.63
N THR A 54 -29.69 18.67 -28.74
CA THR A 54 -31.10 19.08 -28.92
C THR A 54 -32.04 18.21 -28.08
N ASP A 55 -33.28 18.66 -27.92
CA ASP A 55 -34.41 17.90 -27.34
C ASP A 55 -34.66 16.53 -28.00
N THR A 56 -34.21 16.37 -29.23
CA THR A 56 -34.37 15.18 -30.07
C THR A 56 -33.12 14.29 -30.11
N GLY A 57 -32.07 14.62 -29.36
CA GLY A 57 -30.87 13.80 -29.18
C GLY A 57 -29.77 13.99 -30.24
N TYR A 58 -29.81 15.10 -30.97
CA TYR A 58 -28.77 15.44 -31.94
C TYR A 58 -27.72 16.36 -31.32
N THR A 59 -26.45 16.04 -31.54
CA THR A 59 -25.34 16.88 -31.11
C THR A 59 -25.18 18.04 -32.09
N VAL A 60 -24.97 19.24 -31.56
CA VAL A 60 -24.85 20.47 -32.36
C VAL A 60 -23.57 21.21 -32.00
N ILE A 61 -22.97 21.84 -33.00
CA ILE A 61 -21.72 22.58 -32.88
C ILE A 61 -21.92 23.98 -33.44
N ARG A 62 -21.42 24.97 -32.71
CA ARG A 62 -21.36 26.33 -33.22
C ARG A 62 -20.14 26.46 -34.13
N ASN A 63 -20.37 26.66 -35.42
CA ASN A 63 -19.31 26.86 -36.40
C ASN A 63 -18.59 28.18 -36.09
N LYS A 64 -17.27 28.12 -35.88
CA LYS A 64 -16.48 29.28 -35.45
C LYS A 64 -16.38 30.38 -36.50
N ALA A 65 -16.46 30.03 -37.79
CA ALA A 65 -16.28 30.99 -38.90
C ALA A 65 -17.56 31.82 -39.15
N ASN A 66 -18.73 31.19 -39.15
CA ASN A 66 -20.00 31.85 -39.46
C ASN A 66 -20.94 32.01 -38.25
N ARG A 67 -20.57 31.46 -37.08
CA ARG A 67 -21.31 31.47 -35.80
C ARG A 67 -22.65 30.74 -35.81
N ILE A 68 -22.96 29.99 -36.87
CA ILE A 68 -24.18 29.20 -37.03
C ILE A 68 -24.07 27.93 -36.17
N TRP A 69 -25.16 27.58 -35.50
CA TRP A 69 -25.31 26.26 -34.89
C TRP A 69 -25.72 25.24 -35.96
N GLU A 70 -24.86 24.25 -36.17
CA GLU A 70 -25.03 23.19 -37.14
C GLU A 70 -25.14 21.84 -36.43
N TYR A 71 -25.83 20.88 -37.04
CA TYR A 71 -25.75 19.49 -36.58
C TYR A 71 -24.32 18.98 -36.71
N ALA A 72 -23.86 18.22 -35.72
CA ALA A 72 -22.52 17.65 -35.73
C ALA A 72 -22.44 16.41 -36.62
N GLU A 73 -21.29 16.22 -37.24
CA GLU A 73 -20.89 14.96 -37.87
C GLU A 73 -19.50 14.53 -37.36
N LYS A 74 -19.19 13.25 -37.51
CA LYS A 74 -17.93 12.67 -37.05
C LYS A 74 -16.88 12.73 -38.17
N ALA A 75 -15.76 13.39 -37.91
CA ALA A 75 -14.60 13.38 -38.79
C ALA A 75 -13.88 12.01 -38.76
N PRO A 76 -13.05 11.69 -39.77
CA PRO A 76 -12.32 10.41 -39.81
C PRO A 76 -11.40 10.15 -38.60
N ASP A 77 -10.90 11.20 -37.96
CA ASP A 77 -10.07 11.14 -36.75
C ASP A 77 -10.88 10.96 -35.45
N GLY A 78 -12.21 10.93 -35.56
CA GLY A 78 -13.15 10.76 -34.46
C GLY A 78 -13.56 12.05 -33.76
N THR A 79 -13.03 13.22 -34.16
CA THR A 79 -13.51 14.53 -33.69
C THR A 79 -14.88 14.85 -34.27
N LEU A 80 -15.58 15.82 -33.67
CA LEU A 80 -16.83 16.32 -34.23
C LEU A 80 -16.58 17.63 -34.97
N ARG A 81 -17.24 17.79 -36.11
CA ARG A 81 -17.26 19.03 -36.91
C ARG A 81 -18.69 19.37 -37.31
N GLY A 82 -18.92 20.61 -37.72
CA GLY A 82 -20.21 21.01 -38.30
C GLY A 82 -20.47 20.24 -39.60
N SER A 83 -21.70 19.76 -39.77
CA SER A 83 -22.14 19.08 -41.00
C SER A 83 -22.47 20.02 -42.15
N GLY A 84 -22.43 21.34 -41.93
CA GLY A 84 -22.97 22.34 -42.85
C GLY A 84 -24.50 22.45 -42.83
N VAL A 85 -25.19 21.64 -42.01
CA VAL A 85 -26.65 21.68 -41.85
C VAL A 85 -27.02 22.50 -40.62
N GLN A 86 -27.60 23.68 -40.85
CA GLN A 86 -28.08 24.57 -39.79
C GLN A 86 -29.23 23.95 -38.98
N VAL A 87 -29.23 24.20 -37.68
CA VAL A 87 -30.30 23.80 -36.76
C VAL A 87 -31.40 24.86 -36.76
N PHE A 88 -32.61 24.49 -37.18
CA PHE A 88 -33.78 25.37 -37.11
C PHE A 88 -34.77 24.90 -36.04
N PRO A 89 -35.39 25.81 -35.28
CA PRO A 89 -36.46 25.45 -34.37
C PRO A 89 -37.60 24.70 -35.09
N GLY A 90 -37.99 23.56 -34.53
CA GLY A 90 -39.10 22.73 -35.03
C GLY A 90 -38.80 21.91 -36.29
N GLN A 91 -37.59 21.97 -36.85
CA GLN A 91 -37.18 21.12 -37.98
C GLN A 91 -36.41 19.89 -37.51
N SER A 92 -36.71 18.73 -38.11
CA SER A 92 -35.97 17.50 -37.87
C SER A 92 -34.66 17.49 -38.67
N ALA A 93 -33.59 16.99 -38.05
CA ALA A 93 -32.34 16.78 -38.77
C ALA A 93 -32.53 15.79 -39.94
N PRO A 94 -31.78 15.94 -41.05
CA PRO A 94 -31.77 14.96 -42.14
C PRO A 94 -31.41 13.55 -41.64
N ALA A 95 -31.95 12.52 -42.29
CA ALA A 95 -31.73 11.11 -41.91
C ALA A 95 -30.25 10.66 -41.95
N SER A 96 -29.38 11.41 -42.65
CA SER A 96 -27.94 11.18 -42.72
C SER A 96 -27.18 11.65 -41.46
N ILE A 97 -27.81 12.45 -40.60
CA ILE A 97 -27.20 12.93 -39.35
C ILE A 97 -27.41 11.89 -38.24
N GLY A 98 -26.32 11.45 -37.62
CA GLY A 98 -26.36 10.53 -36.49
C GLY A 98 -26.74 11.22 -35.17
N LYS A 99 -27.46 10.50 -34.31
CA LYS A 99 -27.75 10.92 -32.92
C LYS A 99 -26.66 10.46 -31.95
N GLY A 100 -26.62 11.09 -30.78
CA GLY A 100 -25.75 10.65 -29.67
C GLY A 100 -24.26 10.75 -29.95
N LEU A 101 -23.85 11.62 -30.89
CA LEU A 101 -22.44 11.88 -31.18
C LEU A 101 -21.79 12.61 -30.00
N ARG A 102 -20.60 12.18 -29.58
CA ARG A 102 -19.87 12.82 -28.48
C ARG A 102 -18.46 13.18 -28.94
N PRO A 103 -17.94 14.37 -28.57
CA PRO A 103 -16.55 14.69 -28.84
C PRO A 103 -15.62 13.75 -28.07
N PRO A 104 -14.37 13.53 -28.53
CA PRO A 104 -13.39 12.80 -27.75
C PRO A 104 -13.18 13.45 -26.38
N ARG A 105 -13.07 12.64 -25.34
CA ARG A 105 -12.77 13.09 -23.98
C ARG A 105 -11.28 13.40 -23.82
N ASP A 106 -10.94 14.47 -23.12
CA ASP A 106 -9.55 14.88 -22.86
C ASP A 106 -8.87 13.94 -21.85
N LYS A 107 -8.20 12.91 -22.38
CA LYS A 107 -7.46 11.93 -21.58
C LYS A 107 -6.26 12.53 -20.85
N ALA A 108 -5.65 13.58 -21.40
CA ALA A 108 -4.46 14.18 -20.79
C ALA A 108 -4.85 14.96 -19.53
N ALA A 109 -5.98 15.68 -19.58
CA ALA A 109 -6.53 16.36 -18.42
C ALA A 109 -6.95 15.37 -17.30
N ILE A 110 -7.57 14.24 -17.65
CA ILE A 110 -7.93 13.17 -16.67
C ILE A 110 -6.71 12.63 -15.92
N VAL A 111 -5.64 12.27 -16.63
CA VAL A 111 -4.41 11.73 -16.00
C VAL A 111 -3.85 12.72 -14.98
N LYS A 112 -3.95 14.02 -15.29
CA LYS A 112 -3.43 15.06 -14.42
C LYS A 112 -4.38 15.36 -13.25
N GLN A 113 -5.71 15.29 -13.44
CA GLN A 113 -6.69 15.35 -12.34
C GLN A 113 -6.45 14.22 -11.32
N ASN A 114 -6.27 12.99 -11.79
CA ASN A 114 -5.97 11.85 -10.92
C ASN A 114 -4.67 12.04 -10.13
N ARG A 115 -3.68 12.72 -10.71
CA ARG A 115 -2.46 13.09 -9.98
C ARG A 115 -2.76 14.07 -8.84
N ALA A 116 -3.54 15.11 -9.11
CA ALA A 116 -3.91 16.13 -8.12
C ALA A 116 -4.65 15.54 -6.92
N MET A 117 -5.62 14.67 -7.20
CA MET A 117 -6.39 13.94 -6.20
C MET A 117 -5.52 13.01 -5.34
N ASN A 118 -4.55 12.35 -5.97
CA ASN A 118 -3.58 11.51 -5.28
C ASN A 118 -2.62 12.34 -4.41
N GLU A 119 -2.22 13.54 -4.84
CA GLU A 119 -1.43 14.45 -4.02
C GLU A 119 -2.19 14.88 -2.75
N ILE A 120 -3.48 15.24 -2.84
CA ILE A 120 -4.32 15.53 -1.65
C ILE A 120 -4.37 14.31 -0.72
N LEU A 121 -4.55 13.11 -1.30
CA LEU A 121 -4.54 11.86 -0.54
C LEU A 121 -3.20 11.65 0.18
N GLN A 122 -2.08 11.90 -0.49
CA GLN A 122 -0.74 11.80 0.09
C GLN A 122 -0.52 12.84 1.19
N GLU A 123 -0.94 14.10 0.98
CA GLU A 123 -0.90 15.17 1.99
C GLU A 123 -1.67 14.75 3.25
N ARG A 124 -2.90 14.25 3.09
CA ARG A 124 -3.74 13.73 4.19
C ARG A 124 -3.05 12.59 4.94
N THR A 125 -2.39 11.70 4.21
CA THR A 125 -1.72 10.53 4.80
C THR A 125 -0.39 10.90 5.48
N ALA A 126 0.38 11.81 4.90
CA ALA A 126 1.68 12.26 5.41
C ALA A 126 1.55 13.09 6.69
N ALA A 127 0.52 13.94 6.80
CA ALA A 127 0.21 14.70 8.01
C ALA A 127 0.02 13.80 9.25
N SER A 128 -0.52 12.58 9.06
CA SER A 128 -0.69 11.59 10.15
C SER A 128 0.63 11.04 10.71
N THR A 129 1.73 11.13 9.94
CA THR A 129 3.07 10.66 10.37
C THR A 129 3.93 11.74 11.01
N ALA A 130 3.52 13.01 10.92
CA ALA A 130 4.32 14.16 11.36
C ALA A 130 3.94 14.73 12.74
N GLU A 131 2.75 14.42 13.30
CA GLU A 131 2.34 14.90 14.62
C GLU A 131 1.85 13.77 15.55
N GLN A 132 2.60 13.52 16.61
CA GLN A 132 2.08 12.86 17.81
C GLN A 132 1.25 13.86 18.62
N SER A 133 -0.08 13.73 18.58
CA SER A 133 -1.03 13.71 19.72
C SER A 133 -2.44 14.04 19.21
N PRO A 134 -3.46 13.20 19.46
CA PRO A 134 -4.83 13.51 19.05
C PRO A 134 -5.33 14.79 19.75
N PRO A 135 -6.15 15.63 19.08
CA PRO A 135 -6.74 16.82 19.70
C PRO A 135 -7.53 16.44 20.95
N ALA A 136 -7.27 17.18 22.04
CA ALA A 136 -7.91 17.00 23.32
C ALA A 136 -9.37 17.50 23.32
N GLU A 137 -10.27 16.86 22.56
CA GLU A 137 -11.73 16.84 22.77
C GLU A 137 -12.44 15.65 22.07
N MET A 138 -11.72 14.71 21.44
CA MET A 138 -12.31 13.42 21.03
C MET A 138 -12.00 12.37 22.12
N SER A 139 -12.99 12.10 22.98
CA SER A 139 -12.96 10.97 23.92
C SER A 139 -12.55 9.70 23.19
N ALA A 140 -11.43 9.11 23.62
CA ALA A 140 -10.87 7.87 23.09
C ALA A 140 -11.70 6.64 23.52
N SER A 141 -12.99 6.62 23.16
CA SER A 141 -13.81 5.42 23.14
C SER A 141 -14.25 5.17 21.70
N GLU A 142 -13.66 4.14 21.09
CA GLU A 142 -14.00 3.54 19.78
C GLU A 142 -13.58 4.30 18.51
N SER A 143 -12.28 4.33 18.20
CA SER A 143 -11.83 4.43 16.80
C SER A 143 -11.49 3.04 16.25
N SER A 144 -12.45 2.11 16.29
CA SER A 144 -12.34 0.84 15.54
C SER A 144 -12.94 1.06 14.15
N PHE A 145 -12.17 1.68 13.24
CA PHE A 145 -12.62 1.79 11.85
C PHE A 145 -12.68 0.39 11.23
N ALA A 146 -13.81 0.06 10.62
CA ALA A 146 -14.11 -1.26 10.07
C ALA A 146 -13.26 -1.54 8.81
N PRO A 147 -13.03 -2.83 8.46
CA PRO A 147 -12.43 -3.19 7.17
C PRO A 147 -13.17 -2.55 5.99
N GLY A 148 -12.42 -2.01 5.01
CA GLY A 148 -12.99 -1.64 3.71
C GLY A 148 -13.34 -0.19 3.42
N ASP A 149 -12.76 0.77 4.15
CA ASP A 149 -13.03 2.20 3.91
C ASP A 149 -11.82 2.93 3.30
N TRP A 150 -12.08 3.85 2.38
CA TRP A 150 -11.11 4.81 1.89
C TRP A 150 -10.98 6.00 2.86
N THR A 151 -10.49 5.78 4.08
CA THR A 151 -10.36 6.85 5.09
C THR A 151 -8.89 7.10 5.47
N PRO A 152 -8.15 7.89 4.67
CA PRO A 152 -6.71 8.08 4.86
C PRO A 152 -6.40 8.95 6.09
N THR A 153 -7.16 10.04 6.32
CA THR A 153 -7.15 10.92 7.51
C THR A 153 -8.34 11.89 7.44
N PRO A 154 -9.06 12.18 8.55
CA PRO A 154 -10.17 13.14 8.56
C PRO A 154 -9.75 14.55 8.10
N VAL A 155 -10.60 15.22 7.32
CA VAL A 155 -10.36 16.60 6.88
C VAL A 155 -10.94 17.56 7.92
N SER A 156 -10.11 18.40 8.55
CA SER A 156 -10.56 19.32 9.59
C SER A 156 -9.72 20.60 9.65
N GLY A 157 -10.11 21.49 10.56
CA GLY A 157 -9.42 22.75 10.85
C GLY A 157 -9.87 23.90 9.97
N THR A 158 -9.01 24.90 9.84
CA THR A 158 -9.30 26.09 9.03
C THR A 158 -8.68 25.98 7.64
N ARG A 159 -9.40 26.43 6.63
CA ARG A 159 -8.92 26.59 5.25
C ARG A 159 -9.08 28.04 4.84
N LYS A 160 -7.98 28.66 4.40
CA LYS A 160 -8.03 30.04 3.92
C LYS A 160 -8.35 30.06 2.43
N ILE A 161 -9.18 31.00 2.01
CA ILE A 161 -9.54 31.18 0.60
C ILE A 161 -9.35 32.64 0.22
N LEU A 162 -8.80 32.86 -0.97
CA LEU A 162 -8.73 34.16 -1.63
C LEU A 162 -9.55 34.10 -2.92
N MET A 163 -10.65 34.86 -2.96
CA MET A 163 -11.43 35.13 -4.16
C MET A 163 -10.78 36.28 -4.94
N VAL A 164 -10.44 36.06 -6.21
CA VAL A 164 -9.88 37.06 -7.13
C VAL A 164 -10.87 37.31 -8.26
N LEU A 165 -11.54 38.45 -8.23
CA LEU A 165 -12.51 38.87 -9.23
C LEU A 165 -11.77 39.58 -10.36
N VAL A 166 -11.93 39.11 -11.59
CA VAL A 166 -11.09 39.52 -12.73
C VAL A 166 -11.91 40.25 -13.79
N ASN A 167 -11.62 41.53 -13.98
CA ASN A 167 -12.02 42.30 -15.15
C ASN A 167 -10.99 42.11 -16.28
N PHE A 168 -11.46 42.11 -17.52
CA PHE A 168 -10.68 42.09 -18.75
C PHE A 168 -10.79 43.41 -19.49
N SER A 169 -9.90 43.68 -20.45
CA SER A 169 -9.91 44.95 -21.19
C SER A 169 -11.17 45.18 -22.02
N ASP A 170 -11.87 44.10 -22.39
CA ASP A 170 -13.09 44.06 -23.19
C ASP A 170 -14.33 43.60 -22.41
N ARG A 171 -14.17 43.21 -21.14
CA ARG A 171 -15.28 42.73 -20.30
C ARG A 171 -15.07 43.09 -18.83
N SER A 172 -16.00 43.89 -18.30
CA SER A 172 -16.05 44.24 -16.87
C SER A 172 -17.05 43.39 -16.11
N LEU A 173 -16.79 43.22 -14.81
CA LEU A 173 -17.68 42.60 -13.84
C LEU A 173 -18.98 43.41 -13.71
N ALA A 174 -20.10 42.72 -13.58
CA ALA A 174 -21.42 43.28 -13.28
C ALA A 174 -21.86 43.07 -11.82
N THR A 175 -21.12 42.27 -11.05
CA THR A 175 -21.37 41.90 -9.65
C THR A 175 -20.45 42.64 -8.69
N THR A 176 -20.69 42.49 -7.38
CA THR A 176 -19.96 43.22 -6.34
C THR A 176 -19.11 42.28 -5.49
N ALA A 177 -17.99 42.78 -4.97
CA ALA A 177 -17.14 42.03 -4.04
C ALA A 177 -17.91 41.54 -2.80
N GLN A 178 -18.87 42.33 -2.31
CA GLN A 178 -19.73 41.93 -1.19
C GLN A 178 -20.61 40.72 -1.54
N GLY A 179 -21.20 40.69 -2.75
CA GLY A 179 -22.02 39.54 -3.18
C GLY A 179 -21.23 38.22 -3.23
N TRP A 180 -19.96 38.26 -3.62
CA TRP A 180 -19.08 37.09 -3.58
C TRP A 180 -18.62 36.73 -2.17
N TYR A 181 -18.41 37.72 -1.31
CA TYR A 181 -18.15 37.47 0.11
C TYR A 181 -19.33 36.74 0.76
N ASP A 182 -20.56 37.20 0.51
CA ASP A 182 -21.75 36.61 1.10
C ASP A 182 -21.95 35.16 0.62
N ALA A 183 -21.67 34.89 -0.66
CA ALA A 183 -21.77 33.55 -1.24
C ALA A 183 -20.70 32.57 -0.72
N VAL A 184 -19.52 33.04 -0.31
CA VAL A 184 -18.40 32.15 0.06
C VAL A 184 -18.12 32.16 1.56
N PHE A 185 -18.03 33.33 2.18
CA PHE A 185 -17.46 33.52 3.52
C PHE A 185 -18.48 33.81 4.61
N SER A 186 -19.73 34.13 4.29
CA SER A 186 -20.74 34.43 5.31
C SER A 186 -20.93 33.25 6.26
N THR A 187 -20.75 33.46 7.56
CA THR A 187 -21.00 32.45 8.60
C THR A 187 -22.28 32.71 9.38
N THR A 188 -23.11 33.64 8.91
CA THR A 188 -24.39 33.96 9.53
C THR A 188 -25.28 32.71 9.48
N PRO A 189 -25.78 32.21 10.64
CA PRO A 189 -26.59 31.00 10.66
C PRO A 189 -27.80 31.08 9.71
N GLY A 190 -28.01 30.04 8.92
CA GLY A 190 -29.10 29.95 7.94
C GLY A 190 -28.87 30.69 6.62
N VAL A 191 -27.77 31.44 6.46
CA VAL A 191 -27.38 32.01 5.17
C VAL A 191 -26.73 30.95 4.30
N LYS A 192 -27.07 30.95 3.00
CA LYS A 192 -26.50 30.04 2.01
C LYS A 192 -25.14 30.56 1.58
N SER A 193 -24.09 29.93 2.08
CA SER A 193 -22.71 30.24 1.74
C SER A 193 -21.87 28.97 1.73
N VAL A 194 -20.75 28.99 1.01
CA VAL A 194 -19.82 27.85 0.99
C VAL A 194 -19.28 27.55 2.40
N ALA A 195 -18.99 28.59 3.19
CA ALA A 195 -18.56 28.44 4.59
C ALA A 195 -19.59 27.70 5.45
N ASN A 196 -20.88 28.06 5.39
CA ASN A 196 -21.92 27.34 6.14
C ASN A 196 -22.14 25.93 5.59
N PHE A 197 -22.08 25.73 4.27
CA PHE A 197 -22.23 24.40 3.68
C PHE A 197 -21.18 23.42 4.21
N TYR A 198 -19.90 23.80 4.19
CA TYR A 198 -18.82 22.96 4.69
C TYR A 198 -18.86 22.81 6.21
N LYS A 199 -19.22 23.87 6.95
CA LYS A 199 -19.40 23.81 8.40
C LYS A 199 -20.49 22.81 8.78
N ASP A 200 -21.64 22.83 8.12
CA ASP A 200 -22.77 21.95 8.43
C ASP A 200 -22.49 20.50 8.04
N ASN A 201 -21.97 20.26 6.83
CA ASN A 201 -21.65 18.89 6.37
C ASN A 201 -20.50 18.26 7.17
N SER A 202 -19.60 19.07 7.75
CA SER A 202 -18.47 18.61 8.57
C SER A 202 -18.78 18.57 10.06
N PHE A 203 -20.01 18.88 10.49
CA PHE A 203 -20.40 18.98 11.90
C PHE A 203 -19.50 19.93 12.70
N ASN A 204 -19.18 21.09 12.12
CA ASN A 204 -18.30 22.14 12.64
C ASN A 204 -16.81 21.78 12.73
N THR A 205 -16.35 20.71 12.07
CA THR A 205 -14.93 20.33 12.11
C THR A 205 -14.06 21.02 11.05
N LEU A 206 -14.67 21.54 9.98
CA LEU A 206 -14.00 22.34 8.94
C LEU A 206 -14.56 23.78 8.93
N SER A 207 -13.67 24.77 8.90
CA SER A 207 -14.03 26.18 8.74
C SER A 207 -13.36 26.80 7.52
N ILE A 208 -14.09 27.66 6.80
CA ILE A 208 -13.58 28.44 5.68
C ILE A 208 -13.37 29.88 6.13
N ASN A 209 -12.14 30.38 5.99
CA ASN A 209 -11.76 31.72 6.42
C ASN A 209 -11.26 32.57 5.24
N PRO A 210 -11.58 33.87 5.22
CA PRO A 210 -11.06 34.77 4.21
C PRO A 210 -9.57 35.08 4.41
N VAL A 211 -8.81 35.17 3.32
CA VAL A 211 -7.46 35.75 3.30
C VAL A 211 -7.52 37.26 3.55
N THR A 212 -6.64 37.80 4.40
CA THR A 212 -6.57 39.25 4.65
C THR A 212 -5.84 39.98 3.51
N HIS A 213 -6.27 41.22 3.22
CA HIS A 213 -5.66 42.07 2.20
C HIS A 213 -5.83 43.56 2.51
N SER A 214 -5.15 44.43 1.76
CA SER A 214 -5.19 45.88 1.95
C SER A 214 -6.10 46.64 0.98
N GLN A 215 -6.77 45.98 0.03
CA GLN A 215 -7.68 46.63 -0.93
C GLN A 215 -8.87 47.30 -0.20
N ALA A 216 -8.89 48.63 -0.19
CA ALA A 216 -9.95 49.41 0.43
C ALA A 216 -11.29 49.21 -0.30
N GLY A 217 -12.38 49.15 0.47
CA GLY A 217 -13.75 49.01 -0.06
C GLY A 217 -14.18 47.57 -0.35
N ASN A 218 -13.26 46.61 -0.36
CA ASN A 218 -13.57 45.19 -0.49
C ASN A 218 -13.53 44.47 0.88
N PRO A 219 -14.42 43.50 1.13
CA PRO A 219 -14.35 42.67 2.32
C PRO A 219 -13.16 41.70 2.24
N ASN A 220 -12.58 41.36 3.39
CA ASN A 220 -11.48 40.39 3.47
C ASN A 220 -11.84 39.09 2.71
N GLY A 221 -10.85 38.53 2.03
CA GLY A 221 -10.98 37.32 1.23
C GLY A 221 -11.39 37.59 -0.21
N VAL A 222 -11.71 38.84 -0.58
CA VAL A 222 -12.22 39.18 -1.91
C VAL A 222 -11.46 40.36 -2.50
N VAL A 223 -10.63 40.11 -3.52
CA VAL A 223 -9.92 41.16 -4.23
C VAL A 223 -10.42 41.31 -5.66
N THR A 224 -10.53 42.54 -6.14
CA THR A 224 -10.93 42.84 -7.52
C THR A 224 -9.74 43.39 -8.29
N VAL A 225 -9.46 42.81 -9.45
CA VAL A 225 -8.35 43.21 -10.32
C VAL A 225 -8.83 43.44 -11.75
N THR A 226 -8.04 44.19 -12.52
CA THR A 226 -8.23 44.35 -13.95
C THR A 226 -6.95 43.91 -14.64
N VAL A 227 -7.07 43.00 -15.60
CA VAL A 227 -5.92 42.50 -16.38
C VAL A 227 -5.94 43.07 -17.80
N PRO A 228 -4.77 43.35 -18.40
CA PRO A 228 -4.67 43.90 -19.75
C PRO A 228 -4.77 42.80 -20.82
N HIS A 229 -5.76 41.92 -20.68
CA HIS A 229 -6.03 40.82 -21.60
C HIS A 229 -7.49 40.90 -22.07
N LEU A 230 -7.74 40.43 -23.28
CA LEU A 230 -9.10 40.12 -23.72
C LEU A 230 -9.64 38.93 -22.93
N HIS A 231 -10.96 38.89 -22.74
CA HIS A 231 -11.61 37.79 -22.07
C HIS A 231 -11.28 36.46 -22.76
N PRO A 232 -10.90 35.40 -22.01
CA PRO A 232 -10.40 34.16 -22.59
C PRO A 232 -11.46 33.39 -23.40
N ASP A 233 -12.73 33.63 -23.08
CA ASP A 233 -13.88 32.83 -23.51
C ASP A 233 -13.52 31.35 -23.35
N ASN A 234 -13.67 30.56 -24.40
CA ASN A 234 -13.25 29.15 -24.44
C ASN A 234 -11.95 28.90 -25.25
N GLY A 235 -11.20 29.95 -25.59
CA GLY A 235 -10.25 29.92 -26.70
C GLY A 235 -8.78 30.23 -26.39
N THR A 236 -8.42 30.68 -25.19
CA THR A 236 -7.05 31.12 -24.88
C THR A 236 -6.35 30.27 -23.82
N THR A 237 -5.01 30.32 -23.80
CA THR A 237 -4.20 29.68 -22.77
C THR A 237 -4.42 30.37 -21.42
N GLU A 238 -5.19 29.74 -20.54
CA GLU A 238 -5.61 30.30 -19.25
C GLU A 238 -4.46 30.76 -18.36
N SER A 239 -3.30 30.09 -18.44
CA SER A 239 -2.12 30.40 -17.64
C SER A 239 -1.70 31.87 -17.73
N THR A 240 -1.90 32.52 -18.88
CA THR A 240 -1.42 33.89 -19.10
C THR A 240 -2.23 34.90 -18.29
N TRP A 241 -3.56 34.84 -18.34
CA TRP A 241 -4.39 35.80 -17.60
C TRP A 241 -4.45 35.47 -16.10
N VAL A 242 -4.35 34.19 -15.71
CA VAL A 242 -4.27 33.77 -14.30
C VAL A 242 -3.01 34.35 -13.64
N VAL A 243 -1.85 34.25 -14.29
CA VAL A 243 -0.60 34.86 -13.81
C VAL A 243 -0.75 36.39 -13.71
N ALA A 244 -1.34 37.04 -14.71
CA ALA A 244 -1.59 38.47 -14.68
C ALA A 244 -2.51 38.89 -13.53
N ALA A 245 -3.56 38.11 -13.25
CA ALA A 245 -4.51 38.38 -12.18
C ALA A 245 -3.85 38.26 -10.78
N ILE A 246 -3.04 37.22 -10.54
CA ILE A 246 -2.29 37.09 -9.28
C ILE A 246 -1.27 38.21 -9.13
N ASN A 247 -0.54 38.56 -10.20
CA ASN A 247 0.39 39.68 -10.19
C ASN A 247 -0.32 41.00 -9.86
N ALA A 248 -1.51 41.26 -10.43
CA ALA A 248 -2.30 42.44 -10.10
C ALA A 248 -2.77 42.40 -8.64
N ALA A 249 -3.23 41.25 -8.15
CA ALA A 249 -3.67 41.07 -6.77
C ALA A 249 -2.54 41.27 -5.75
N SER A 250 -1.27 41.09 -6.15
CA SER A 250 -0.11 41.27 -5.27
C SER A 250 0.08 42.70 -4.75
N SER A 251 -0.59 43.69 -5.35
CA SER A 251 -0.65 45.06 -4.83
C SER A 251 -1.45 45.17 -3.53
N TYR A 252 -2.30 44.17 -3.24
CA TYR A 252 -3.20 44.15 -2.09
C TYR A 252 -2.96 42.95 -1.16
N VAL A 253 -2.48 41.83 -1.71
CA VAL A 253 -2.28 40.56 -1.01
C VAL A 253 -0.79 40.27 -0.92
N ASN A 254 -0.30 40.02 0.30
CA ASN A 254 1.05 39.51 0.50
C ASN A 254 1.06 37.98 0.35
N PHE A 255 1.26 37.48 -0.87
CA PHE A 255 1.29 36.04 -1.16
C PHE A 255 2.42 35.30 -0.43
N ALA A 256 3.56 35.95 -0.19
CA ALA A 256 4.66 35.35 0.58
C ALA A 256 4.29 35.12 2.05
N ALA A 257 3.33 35.87 2.60
CA ALA A 257 2.82 35.63 3.95
C ALA A 257 1.78 34.49 4.01
N LEU A 258 1.32 34.00 2.85
CA LEU A 258 0.45 32.82 2.78
C LEU A 258 1.27 31.52 2.79
N ASP A 259 2.52 31.54 2.32
CA ASP A 259 3.49 30.45 2.44
C ASP A 259 3.98 30.34 3.90
N THR A 260 3.22 29.61 4.71
CA THR A 260 3.47 29.41 6.14
C THR A 260 4.62 28.45 6.41
N ASN A 261 4.94 27.57 5.47
CA ASN A 261 6.01 26.59 5.61
C ASN A 261 7.34 27.02 4.94
N ALA A 262 7.34 28.17 4.26
CA ALA A 262 8.47 28.81 3.59
C ALA A 262 9.12 27.94 2.49
N ASN A 263 8.34 27.09 1.81
CA ASN A 263 8.82 26.24 0.72
C ASN A 263 8.84 26.96 -0.66
N GLY A 264 8.36 28.20 -0.71
CA GLY A 264 8.24 29.03 -1.91
C GLY A 264 6.96 28.78 -2.72
N PHE A 265 6.00 28.02 -2.19
CA PHE A 265 4.70 27.74 -2.77
C PHE A 265 3.58 28.34 -1.93
N VAL A 266 2.48 28.70 -2.57
CA VAL A 266 1.20 28.91 -1.89
C VAL A 266 0.34 27.68 -2.17
N ASP A 267 0.36 26.74 -1.24
CA ASP A 267 -0.31 25.46 -1.38
C ASP A 267 -1.72 25.48 -0.80
N ARG A 268 -2.56 24.51 -1.20
CA ARG A 268 -3.98 24.44 -0.81
C ARG A 268 -4.21 24.29 0.71
N THR A 269 -3.22 23.76 1.42
CA THR A 269 -3.24 23.65 2.88
C THR A 269 -3.06 25.00 3.57
N GLU A 270 -2.49 25.98 2.86
CA GLU A 270 -2.19 27.31 3.37
C GLU A 270 -3.20 28.34 2.89
N ALA A 271 -3.47 28.37 1.57
CA ALA A 271 -4.54 29.17 0.96
C ALA A 271 -4.95 28.63 -0.41
N VAL A 272 -6.27 28.50 -0.63
CA VAL A 272 -6.84 28.22 -1.96
C VAL A 272 -7.10 29.55 -2.68
N VAL A 273 -6.58 29.69 -3.92
CA VAL A 273 -6.88 30.83 -4.79
C VAL A 273 -8.01 30.46 -5.74
N TYR A 274 -9.08 31.26 -5.73
CA TYR A 274 -10.29 31.03 -6.50
C TYR A 274 -10.60 32.27 -7.36
N PHE A 275 -10.81 32.11 -8.66
CA PHE A 275 -11.08 33.20 -9.59
C PHE A 275 -12.56 33.31 -9.96
N VAL A 276 -13.06 34.54 -10.00
CA VAL A 276 -14.35 34.86 -10.62
C VAL A 276 -14.07 35.66 -11.88
N VAL A 277 -14.44 35.10 -13.03
CA VAL A 277 -14.10 35.64 -14.35
C VAL A 277 -15.30 36.45 -14.88
N ALA A 278 -15.10 37.72 -15.19
CA ALA A 278 -16.16 38.60 -15.71
C ALA A 278 -16.81 38.04 -16.98
N GLY A 279 -18.13 37.84 -17.00
CA GLY A 279 -18.77 37.07 -18.08
C GLY A 279 -19.71 36.03 -17.50
N TYR A 280 -19.97 34.96 -18.26
CA TYR A 280 -20.96 33.96 -17.89
C TYR A 280 -20.33 32.61 -17.51
N GLU A 281 -21.00 31.87 -16.63
CA GLU A 281 -20.67 30.48 -16.31
C GLU A 281 -21.16 29.56 -17.42
N GLU A 282 -20.22 29.09 -18.22
CA GLU A 282 -20.48 28.37 -19.45
C GLU A 282 -21.29 27.09 -19.20
N SER A 283 -21.03 26.37 -18.11
CA SER A 283 -21.70 25.09 -17.80
C SER A 283 -23.23 25.19 -17.72
N GLY A 284 -23.79 26.41 -17.55
CA GLY A 284 -25.23 26.65 -17.48
C GLY A 284 -25.81 27.64 -18.50
N THR A 285 -25.04 28.09 -19.51
CA THR A 285 -25.54 29.14 -20.43
C THR A 285 -24.96 29.03 -21.84
N SER A 286 -25.68 29.58 -22.82
CA SER A 286 -25.25 29.77 -24.21
C SER A 286 -24.60 31.14 -24.45
N LYS A 287 -24.68 32.04 -23.46
CA LYS A 287 -24.20 33.43 -23.54
C LYS A 287 -22.67 33.50 -23.46
N THR A 288 -22.10 34.47 -24.16
CA THR A 288 -20.67 34.74 -24.24
C THR A 288 -20.39 36.23 -23.96
N PRO A 289 -19.20 36.61 -23.48
CA PRO A 289 -18.07 35.75 -23.17
C PRO A 289 -18.32 34.87 -21.92
N SER A 290 -17.79 33.65 -21.91
CA SER A 290 -18.02 32.69 -20.83
C SER A 290 -16.80 31.83 -20.53
N VAL A 291 -16.71 31.28 -19.31
CA VAL A 291 -15.74 30.25 -18.95
C VAL A 291 -16.48 29.10 -18.28
N TRP A 292 -15.99 27.87 -18.45
CA TRP A 292 -16.53 26.71 -17.73
C TRP A 292 -15.83 26.61 -16.37
N ALA A 293 -16.62 26.62 -15.29
CA ALA A 293 -16.10 26.51 -13.93
C ALA A 293 -15.16 25.32 -13.80
N HIS A 294 -14.02 25.48 -13.14
CA HIS A 294 -13.16 24.36 -12.86
C HIS A 294 -12.09 24.66 -11.81
N ALA A 295 -11.67 23.65 -11.06
CA ALA A 295 -10.43 23.56 -10.32
C ALA A 295 -9.25 23.02 -11.15
N THR A 296 -8.09 23.61 -11.01
CA THR A 296 -6.86 23.27 -11.71
C THR A 296 -5.80 22.75 -10.76
N SER A 297 -4.98 21.80 -11.24
CA SER A 297 -3.75 21.40 -10.55
C SER A 297 -2.63 21.05 -11.52
N TYR A 298 -1.44 21.63 -11.36
CA TYR A 298 -0.28 21.31 -12.20
C TYR A 298 0.47 20.05 -11.75
N GLY A 299 -0.02 19.35 -10.72
CA GLY A 299 0.67 18.23 -10.08
C GLY A 299 2.06 18.61 -9.61
N SER A 300 3.08 17.81 -9.94
CA SER A 300 4.50 18.16 -9.74
C SER A 300 5.00 19.43 -10.48
N GLY A 301 4.18 20.05 -11.34
CA GLY A 301 4.47 21.32 -11.99
C GLY A 301 3.93 22.51 -11.20
N TRP A 302 4.30 23.72 -11.62
CA TRP A 302 3.81 24.97 -11.02
C TRP A 302 3.92 26.10 -12.04
N PHE A 303 3.18 27.18 -11.81
CA PHE A 303 3.46 28.47 -12.42
C PHE A 303 3.91 29.47 -11.36
N THR A 304 4.64 30.50 -11.78
CA THR A 304 5.14 31.54 -10.87
C THR A 304 4.40 32.84 -11.10
N ALA A 305 3.88 33.42 -10.01
CA ALA A 305 3.23 34.72 -10.01
C ALA A 305 3.46 35.39 -8.64
N ALA A 306 3.52 36.71 -8.59
CA ALA A 306 3.76 37.49 -7.37
C ALA A 306 4.97 37.03 -6.53
N GLY A 307 6.00 36.49 -7.19
CA GLY A 307 7.20 35.93 -6.53
C GLY A 307 7.02 34.56 -5.88
N MET A 308 5.83 33.96 -5.96
CA MET A 308 5.47 32.67 -5.37
C MET A 308 5.16 31.63 -6.45
N LYS A 309 5.21 30.34 -6.08
CA LYS A 309 4.77 29.24 -6.94
C LYS A 309 3.36 28.80 -6.59
N PHE A 310 2.56 28.54 -7.61
CA PHE A 310 1.20 28.05 -7.46
C PHE A 310 1.05 26.74 -8.23
N GLN A 311 0.49 25.75 -7.57
CA GLN A 311 0.18 24.46 -8.18
C GLN A 311 -1.30 24.33 -8.47
N ASN A 312 -2.17 25.06 -7.77
CA ASN A 312 -3.60 24.87 -7.81
C ASN A 312 -4.35 26.20 -7.84
N TYR A 313 -5.49 26.23 -8.52
CA TYR A 313 -6.49 27.30 -8.43
C TYR A 313 -7.87 26.72 -8.75
N ALA A 314 -8.95 27.47 -8.53
CA ALA A 314 -10.24 27.15 -9.15
C ALA A 314 -10.88 28.41 -9.74
N LEU A 315 -11.86 28.27 -10.61
CA LEU A 315 -12.56 29.40 -11.20
C LEU A 315 -14.01 29.09 -11.57
N ASN A 316 -14.82 30.14 -11.72
CA ASN A 316 -16.11 30.11 -12.42
C ASN A 316 -16.40 31.44 -13.12
N GLY A 317 -17.35 31.39 -14.06
CA GLY A 317 -17.90 32.59 -14.67
C GLY A 317 -18.78 33.37 -13.70
N GLU A 318 -18.72 34.69 -13.77
CA GLU A 318 -19.40 35.59 -12.84
C GLU A 318 -20.93 35.47 -12.84
N LEU A 319 -21.54 35.36 -14.02
CA LEU A 319 -22.99 35.44 -14.22
C LEU A 319 -23.60 34.10 -14.61
N ASN A 320 -24.81 33.84 -14.16
CA ASN A 320 -25.63 32.73 -14.68
C ASN A 320 -26.37 33.14 -15.97
N HIS A 321 -27.15 32.21 -16.53
CA HIS A 321 -27.92 32.43 -17.75
C HIS A 321 -28.88 33.65 -17.69
N TYR A 322 -29.34 34.03 -16.49
CA TYR A 322 -30.31 35.10 -16.25
C TYR A 322 -29.66 36.47 -15.93
N ASP A 323 -28.38 36.65 -16.27
CA ASP A 323 -27.64 37.90 -16.08
C ASP A 323 -27.50 38.35 -14.60
N VAL A 324 -27.57 37.39 -13.67
CA VAL A 324 -27.32 37.62 -12.24
C VAL A 324 -26.13 36.80 -11.75
N GLN A 325 -25.60 37.14 -10.57
CA GLN A 325 -24.45 36.46 -9.98
C GLN A 325 -24.63 34.93 -9.97
N HIS A 326 -23.59 34.22 -10.37
CA HIS A 326 -23.59 32.76 -10.38
C HIS A 326 -23.71 32.20 -8.95
N PRO A 327 -24.62 31.24 -8.69
CA PRO A 327 -24.83 30.70 -7.35
C PRO A 327 -23.66 29.88 -6.77
N MET A 328 -23.70 29.63 -5.45
CA MET A 328 -22.60 29.01 -4.71
C MET A 328 -22.36 27.52 -4.99
N GLY A 329 -23.32 26.80 -5.57
CA GLY A 329 -23.29 25.33 -5.63
C GLY A 329 -22.14 24.75 -6.46
N VAL A 330 -21.80 25.39 -7.59
CA VAL A 330 -20.61 25.04 -8.39
C VAL A 330 -19.33 25.36 -7.62
N ILE A 331 -19.26 26.51 -6.94
CA ILE A 331 -18.13 26.89 -6.08
C ILE A 331 -17.90 25.84 -4.99
N ALA A 332 -18.99 25.41 -4.33
CA ALA A 332 -18.93 24.38 -3.30
C ALA A 332 -18.42 23.04 -3.84
N HIS A 333 -18.82 22.66 -5.06
CA HIS A 333 -18.33 21.46 -5.75
C HIS A 333 -16.83 21.54 -6.05
N GLU A 334 -16.35 22.63 -6.67
CA GLU A 334 -14.92 22.81 -6.96
C GLU A 334 -14.06 22.83 -5.70
N MET A 335 -14.56 23.46 -4.63
CA MET A 335 -13.92 23.45 -3.33
C MET A 335 -13.89 22.03 -2.72
N GLY A 336 -14.81 21.15 -3.10
CA GLY A 336 -14.82 19.74 -2.66
C GLY A 336 -13.62 18.98 -3.18
N HIS A 337 -13.26 19.23 -4.43
CA HIS A 337 -12.00 18.72 -5.00
C HIS A 337 -10.80 19.38 -4.32
N GLN A 338 -10.74 20.72 -4.28
CA GLN A 338 -9.54 21.45 -3.86
C GLN A 338 -9.20 21.32 -2.38
N ILE A 339 -10.20 21.33 -1.52
CA ILE A 339 -10.04 21.34 -0.06
C ILE A 339 -10.07 19.91 0.50
N CYS A 340 -10.92 19.06 -0.07
CA CYS A 340 -11.27 17.77 0.53
C CYS A 340 -10.73 16.56 -0.25
N GLY A 341 -10.38 16.73 -1.54
CA GLY A 341 -9.97 15.64 -2.40
C GLY A 341 -11.08 14.61 -2.61
N LEU A 342 -12.32 15.09 -2.72
CA LEU A 342 -13.49 14.26 -3.08
C LEU A 342 -13.51 13.99 -4.59
N PRO A 343 -13.79 12.75 -5.03
CA PRO A 343 -14.02 12.47 -6.45
C PRO A 343 -15.43 12.90 -6.87
N ASP A 344 -15.64 13.02 -8.18
CA ASP A 344 -16.94 13.11 -8.80
C ASP A 344 -17.73 11.83 -8.62
N LEU A 345 -19.00 11.99 -8.24
CA LEU A 345 -19.97 10.92 -8.06
C LEU A 345 -21.05 10.91 -9.14
N TYR A 346 -20.98 11.81 -10.13
CA TYR A 346 -21.63 11.60 -11.42
C TYR A 346 -20.81 10.63 -12.28
N ASP A 347 -21.40 10.10 -13.35
CA ASP A 347 -20.66 9.23 -14.27
C ASP A 347 -19.72 10.05 -15.17
N THR A 348 -18.43 9.98 -14.87
CA THR A 348 -17.37 10.66 -15.64
C THR A 348 -17.16 10.06 -17.04
N ALA A 349 -17.86 8.98 -17.43
CA ALA A 349 -17.94 8.51 -18.81
C ALA A 349 -19.20 9.00 -19.55
N SER A 350 -20.08 9.77 -18.88
CA SER A 350 -21.29 10.39 -19.43
C SER A 350 -22.31 9.39 -20.03
N TYR A 351 -22.39 8.17 -19.52
CA TYR A 351 -23.43 7.19 -19.89
C TYR A 351 -24.69 7.35 -19.05
N ASN A 352 -24.55 7.64 -17.75
CA ASN A 352 -25.69 7.80 -16.85
C ASN A 352 -25.50 8.98 -15.88
N ALA A 353 -26.32 9.09 -14.83
CA ALA A 353 -26.30 10.24 -13.90
C ALA A 353 -25.48 10.00 -12.61
N GLY A 354 -24.92 8.81 -12.41
CA GLY A 354 -24.27 8.42 -11.16
C GLY A 354 -25.21 8.59 -9.97
N LEU A 355 -24.71 9.21 -8.89
CA LEU A 355 -25.49 9.51 -7.67
C LEU A 355 -26.47 10.69 -7.82
N GLY A 356 -26.45 11.38 -8.98
CA GLY A 356 -27.43 12.39 -9.34
C GLY A 356 -27.59 13.52 -8.32
N THR A 357 -28.82 13.88 -7.98
CA THR A 357 -29.16 14.96 -7.05
C THR A 357 -28.78 14.66 -5.61
N PHE A 358 -28.44 13.41 -5.28
CA PHE A 358 -28.25 13.02 -3.88
C PHE A 358 -26.86 13.35 -3.34
N SER A 359 -25.97 13.97 -4.12
CA SER A 359 -24.67 14.43 -3.65
C SER A 359 -24.23 15.72 -4.34
N LEU A 360 -23.58 16.62 -3.58
CA LEU A 360 -22.86 17.78 -4.10
C LEU A 360 -21.85 17.38 -5.20
N MET A 361 -21.16 16.25 -5.04
CA MET A 361 -20.16 15.75 -5.99
C MET A 361 -20.79 15.15 -7.25
N ALA A 362 -22.11 15.25 -7.40
CA ALA A 362 -22.86 14.82 -8.57
C ALA A 362 -23.70 16.01 -9.09
N SER A 363 -24.98 15.78 -9.44
CA SER A 363 -25.89 16.86 -9.89
C SER A 363 -26.41 17.75 -8.75
N GLY A 364 -26.10 17.41 -7.50
CA GLY A 364 -26.49 18.17 -6.32
C GLY A 364 -25.88 19.56 -6.23
N SER A 365 -24.75 19.80 -6.93
CA SER A 365 -24.16 21.14 -7.11
C SER A 365 -25.09 22.14 -7.81
N TRP A 366 -26.06 21.65 -8.59
CA TRP A 366 -27.10 22.44 -9.24
C TRP A 366 -28.44 22.43 -8.50
N GLY A 367 -28.47 21.95 -7.24
CA GLY A 367 -29.67 21.96 -6.40
C GLY A 367 -30.27 23.36 -6.22
N GLY A 368 -31.56 23.43 -5.91
CA GLY A 368 -32.25 24.67 -5.58
C GLY A 368 -33.56 24.40 -4.84
N ASP A 369 -33.90 25.30 -3.93
CA ASP A 369 -35.25 25.33 -3.35
C ASP A 369 -36.24 25.98 -4.35
N THR A 370 -37.49 26.09 -3.94
CA THR A 370 -38.59 26.66 -4.70
C THR A 370 -38.27 28.11 -5.09
N ASN A 371 -38.43 28.43 -6.37
CA ASN A 371 -38.15 29.75 -6.95
C ASN A 371 -36.67 30.19 -6.89
N GLU A 372 -35.74 29.25 -6.77
CA GLU A 372 -34.32 29.54 -6.80
C GLU A 372 -33.67 29.17 -8.13
N TYR A 373 -32.60 29.89 -8.48
CA TYR A 373 -31.72 29.49 -9.55
C TYR A 373 -30.97 28.20 -9.16
N GLY A 374 -30.65 27.37 -10.16
CA GLY A 374 -29.87 26.16 -9.93
C GLY A 374 -28.52 26.50 -9.30
N GLY A 375 -28.16 25.80 -8.23
CA GLY A 375 -26.95 26.01 -7.44
C GLY A 375 -27.09 26.99 -6.27
N THR A 376 -28.23 27.64 -6.06
CA THR A 376 -28.45 28.51 -4.88
C THR A 376 -28.50 27.71 -3.59
N THR A 377 -29.13 26.53 -3.61
CA THR A 377 -29.13 25.57 -2.51
C THR A 377 -28.58 24.24 -3.01
N PRO A 378 -27.26 24.01 -2.96
CA PRO A 378 -26.74 22.69 -3.28
C PRO A 378 -27.26 21.65 -2.28
N THR A 379 -27.36 20.40 -2.73
CA THR A 379 -27.75 19.31 -1.84
C THR A 379 -26.62 18.95 -0.89
N ALA A 380 -26.94 18.42 0.29
CA ALA A 380 -25.94 17.88 1.20
C ALA A 380 -25.04 16.86 0.47
N LEU A 381 -23.79 16.74 0.94
CA LEU A 381 -22.95 15.59 0.56
C LEU A 381 -23.66 14.30 0.96
N ASP A 382 -23.39 13.22 0.26
CA ASP A 382 -23.88 11.88 0.62
C ASP A 382 -23.08 11.27 1.79
N ALA A 383 -23.63 10.22 2.41
CA ALA A 383 -23.00 9.54 3.53
C ALA A 383 -21.59 9.00 3.21
N TRP A 384 -21.35 8.52 1.99
CA TRP A 384 -20.04 8.00 1.60
C TRP A 384 -19.01 9.12 1.54
N SER A 385 -19.34 10.26 0.91
CA SER A 385 -18.45 11.42 0.87
C SER A 385 -18.12 11.94 2.28
N ARG A 386 -19.12 12.04 3.17
CA ARG A 386 -18.87 12.45 4.57
C ARG A 386 -18.04 11.43 5.34
N GLN A 387 -18.23 10.13 5.10
CA GLN A 387 -17.41 9.07 5.69
C GLN A 387 -15.96 9.12 5.18
N TYR A 388 -15.76 9.28 3.86
CA TYR A 388 -14.44 9.42 3.22
C TYR A 388 -13.63 10.59 3.78
N LEU A 389 -14.30 11.66 4.20
CA LEU A 389 -13.69 12.83 4.83
C LEU A 389 -13.57 12.72 6.36
N GLY A 390 -14.08 11.65 6.97
CA GLY A 390 -14.10 11.46 8.42
C GLY A 390 -15.07 12.39 9.16
N TRP A 391 -16.05 12.98 8.47
CA TRP A 391 -17.09 13.84 9.05
C TRP A 391 -18.26 13.03 9.59
N THR A 392 -18.56 11.89 8.99
CA THR A 392 -19.59 10.96 9.45
C THR A 392 -18.94 9.63 9.83
N THR A 393 -19.38 9.07 10.96
CA THR A 393 -19.08 7.69 11.38
C THR A 393 -20.38 6.89 11.31
N PRO A 394 -20.66 6.21 10.18
CA PRO A 394 -21.87 5.43 10.04
C PRO A 394 -21.95 4.33 11.12
N VAL A 395 -23.12 4.18 11.74
CA VAL A 395 -23.35 3.15 12.76
C VAL A 395 -23.50 1.80 12.07
N VAL A 396 -22.68 0.83 12.48
CA VAL A 396 -22.83 -0.57 12.07
C VAL A 396 -23.73 -1.29 13.08
N PRO A 397 -24.94 -1.74 12.71
CA PRO A 397 -25.82 -2.37 13.67
C PRO A 397 -25.26 -3.71 14.16
N SER A 398 -25.17 -3.88 15.48
CA SER A 398 -24.56 -5.07 16.12
C SER A 398 -25.51 -6.26 16.27
N SER A 399 -26.83 -6.03 16.22
CA SER A 399 -27.86 -7.07 16.30
C SER A 399 -29.12 -6.70 15.52
N PRO A 400 -29.93 -7.69 15.10
CA PRO A 400 -31.25 -7.43 14.54
C PRO A 400 -32.14 -6.63 15.49
N GLY A 401 -32.92 -5.70 14.94
CA GLY A 401 -33.83 -4.86 15.72
C GLY A 401 -34.29 -3.60 14.99
N THR A 402 -35.14 -2.83 15.66
CA THR A 402 -35.61 -1.54 15.15
C THR A 402 -34.57 -0.45 15.40
N ILE A 403 -34.27 0.34 14.37
CA ILE A 403 -33.33 1.45 14.39
C ILE A 403 -34.07 2.72 13.98
N ASN A 404 -33.85 3.81 14.72
CA ASN A 404 -34.31 5.15 14.35
C ASN A 404 -33.13 5.94 13.78
N ILE A 405 -33.36 6.64 12.67
CA ILE A 405 -32.36 7.45 11.99
C ILE A 405 -32.91 8.85 11.72
N GLY A 406 -32.23 9.87 12.27
CA GLY A 406 -32.53 11.28 12.01
C GLY A 406 -32.06 11.71 10.63
N HIS A 407 -32.41 12.94 10.23
CA HIS A 407 -31.90 13.58 9.00
C HIS A 407 -30.38 13.46 8.87
N ALA A 408 -29.87 13.31 7.64
CA ALA A 408 -28.46 13.07 7.36
C ALA A 408 -27.45 14.04 8.02
N LEU A 409 -27.88 15.27 8.35
CA LEU A 409 -27.05 16.28 9.02
C LEU A 409 -27.45 16.54 10.49
N SER A 410 -28.31 15.71 11.09
CA SER A 410 -28.71 15.89 12.50
C SER A 410 -27.59 15.52 13.49
N SER A 411 -26.68 14.64 13.10
CA SER A 411 -25.52 14.22 13.90
C SER A 411 -24.48 13.50 13.03
N ASN A 412 -23.24 13.43 13.51
CA ASN A 412 -22.14 12.73 12.80
C ASN A 412 -22.32 11.21 12.72
N ASN A 413 -23.32 10.64 13.38
CA ASN A 413 -23.68 9.22 13.34
C ASN A 413 -25.05 8.96 12.67
N ALA A 414 -25.65 9.98 12.03
CA ALA A 414 -26.94 9.88 11.32
C ALA A 414 -26.82 9.17 9.95
N ALA A 415 -26.08 8.07 9.91
CA ALA A 415 -25.96 7.16 8.78
C ALA A 415 -25.76 5.73 9.30
N LEU A 416 -26.20 4.74 8.56
CA LEU A 416 -26.00 3.32 8.87
C LEU A 416 -25.08 2.68 7.83
N LYS A 417 -24.21 1.76 8.27
CA LYS A 417 -23.39 0.93 7.40
C LYS A 417 -23.77 -0.54 7.58
N PHE A 418 -24.20 -1.17 6.51
CA PHE A 418 -24.54 -2.59 6.47
C PHE A 418 -23.48 -3.33 5.66
N ILE A 419 -22.67 -4.12 6.36
CA ILE A 419 -21.59 -4.90 5.76
C ILE A 419 -21.57 -6.30 6.36
N ASN A 420 -21.45 -7.31 5.50
CA ASN A 420 -21.15 -8.67 5.91
C ASN A 420 -19.65 -8.91 5.68
N GLY A 421 -18.84 -8.58 6.69
CA GLY A 421 -17.37 -8.62 6.60
C GLY A 421 -16.78 -10.00 6.32
N ALA A 422 -17.57 -11.07 6.44
CA ALA A 422 -17.16 -12.42 6.06
C ALA A 422 -17.32 -12.71 4.56
N GLN A 423 -18.16 -11.94 3.85
CA GLN A 423 -18.42 -12.09 2.42
C GLN A 423 -17.71 -11.02 1.58
N SER A 424 -17.65 -9.78 2.06
CA SER A 424 -16.94 -8.70 1.36
C SER A 424 -16.26 -7.73 2.32
N THR A 425 -15.10 -7.25 1.90
CA THR A 425 -14.34 -6.19 2.57
C THR A 425 -14.27 -4.90 1.75
N SER A 426 -14.87 -4.83 0.56
CA SER A 426 -14.90 -3.61 -0.26
C SER A 426 -16.32 -3.17 -0.62
N GLU A 427 -17.30 -4.08 -0.46
CA GLU A 427 -18.67 -3.92 -0.92
C GLU A 427 -19.64 -3.94 0.26
N TYR A 428 -20.49 -2.91 0.35
CA TYR A 428 -21.42 -2.69 1.46
C TYR A 428 -22.53 -1.72 1.08
N PHE A 429 -23.50 -1.54 1.98
CA PHE A 429 -24.57 -0.56 1.81
C PHE A 429 -24.47 0.53 2.88
N LEU A 430 -24.68 1.79 2.48
CA LEU A 430 -24.92 2.89 3.41
C LEU A 430 -26.38 3.31 3.35
N ALA A 431 -26.95 3.74 4.47
CA ALA A 431 -28.27 4.33 4.50
C ALA A 431 -28.30 5.64 5.30
N GLU A 432 -28.97 6.65 4.74
CA GLU A 432 -29.19 7.95 5.39
C GLU A 432 -30.61 8.47 5.13
N ASN A 433 -31.18 9.20 6.09
CA ASN A 433 -32.50 9.82 5.92
C ASN A 433 -32.37 11.16 5.20
N ARG A 434 -32.98 11.26 4.01
CA ARG A 434 -33.06 12.50 3.22
C ARG A 434 -34.44 13.11 3.41
N TYR A 435 -34.48 14.31 3.99
CA TYR A 435 -35.71 14.99 4.38
C TYR A 435 -35.63 16.46 3.93
N PRO A 436 -36.72 17.10 3.44
CA PRO A 436 -36.67 18.43 2.82
C PRO A 436 -36.47 19.54 3.86
N THR A 437 -35.28 19.61 4.45
CA THR A 437 -34.82 20.60 5.43
C THR A 437 -33.35 20.92 5.18
N GLY A 438 -32.89 22.11 5.60
CA GLY A 438 -31.52 22.56 5.40
C GLY A 438 -31.06 22.43 3.93
N TRP A 439 -29.88 21.85 3.71
CA TRP A 439 -29.31 21.66 2.37
C TRP A 439 -30.10 20.67 1.49
N ASP A 440 -30.89 19.77 2.08
CA ASP A 440 -31.77 18.88 1.32
C ASP A 440 -33.02 19.57 0.76
N LEU A 441 -33.22 20.87 1.03
CA LEU A 441 -34.17 21.69 0.28
C LEU A 441 -33.76 21.83 -1.20
N GLY A 442 -32.45 21.80 -1.50
CA GLY A 442 -31.91 21.88 -2.86
C GLY A 442 -32.40 20.78 -3.80
N ASN A 443 -32.91 19.74 -3.19
CA ASN A 443 -33.30 18.47 -3.77
C ASN A 443 -34.73 18.58 -4.37
N ARG A 444 -35.50 19.63 -3.98
CA ARG A 444 -36.81 20.01 -4.56
C ARG A 444 -36.73 20.37 -6.04
N ARG A 445 -35.61 20.91 -6.51
CA ARG A 445 -35.39 21.18 -7.94
C ARG A 445 -35.62 19.94 -8.80
N TYR A 446 -35.24 18.76 -8.30
CA TYR A 446 -35.27 17.52 -9.04
C TYR A 446 -36.46 16.62 -8.67
N LEU A 447 -36.83 16.53 -7.38
CA LEU A 447 -37.91 15.64 -6.95
C LEU A 447 -39.26 16.35 -6.74
N GLY A 448 -39.32 17.66 -7.01
CA GLY A 448 -40.50 18.49 -6.86
C GLY A 448 -40.73 18.98 -5.42
N SER A 449 -41.48 20.07 -5.29
CA SER A 449 -41.81 20.68 -3.99
C SER A 449 -42.68 19.79 -3.08
N GLY A 450 -43.36 18.80 -3.65
CA GLY A 450 -44.19 17.82 -2.93
C GLY A 450 -43.42 16.61 -2.36
N TRP A 451 -42.10 16.54 -2.55
CA TRP A 451 -41.23 15.56 -1.87
C TRP A 451 -41.51 15.57 -0.37
N SER A 452 -41.69 14.39 0.24
CA SER A 452 -41.88 14.25 1.71
C SER A 452 -40.72 13.62 2.49
N GLY A 453 -39.72 13.03 1.83
CA GLY A 453 -38.55 12.41 2.46
C GLY A 453 -38.40 10.94 2.10
N GLY A 454 -37.34 10.32 2.59
CA GLY A 454 -37.13 8.88 2.49
C GLY A 454 -35.70 8.48 2.82
N LEU A 455 -35.50 7.19 2.99
CA LEU A 455 -34.20 6.59 3.22
C LEU A 455 -33.48 6.43 1.87
N LEU A 456 -32.35 7.12 1.70
CA LEU A 456 -31.44 6.85 0.60
C LEU A 456 -30.56 5.68 1.01
N ILE A 457 -30.61 4.58 0.25
CA ILE A 457 -29.67 3.47 0.39
C ILE A 457 -28.70 3.56 -0.78
N THR A 458 -27.40 3.59 -0.51
CA THR A 458 -26.35 3.52 -1.54
C THR A 458 -25.62 2.19 -1.48
N HIS A 459 -25.37 1.61 -2.64
CA HIS A 459 -24.50 0.45 -2.82
C HIS A 459 -23.10 0.97 -3.07
N ILE A 460 -22.19 0.58 -2.19
CA ILE A 460 -20.79 0.97 -2.22
C ILE A 460 -19.96 -0.23 -2.63
N ASP A 461 -19.11 -0.06 -3.65
CA ASP A 461 -17.97 -0.93 -3.93
C ASP A 461 -16.73 -0.08 -4.21
N ILE A 462 -15.89 0.07 -3.19
CA ILE A 462 -14.66 0.85 -3.33
C ILE A 462 -13.62 0.18 -4.25
N ALA A 463 -13.81 -1.09 -4.64
CA ALA A 463 -12.93 -1.75 -5.60
C ALA A 463 -13.22 -1.33 -7.07
N SER A 464 -14.31 -0.62 -7.31
CA SER A 464 -14.68 -0.11 -8.64
C SER A 464 -13.81 1.07 -9.12
N GLY A 465 -13.05 1.70 -8.22
CA GLY A 465 -12.15 2.80 -8.53
C GLY A 465 -10.79 2.70 -7.86
N THR A 466 -10.00 3.74 -8.04
CA THR A 466 -8.66 3.89 -7.45
C THR A 466 -8.71 4.97 -6.37
N GLN A 467 -8.23 4.67 -5.16
CA GLN A 467 -8.23 5.66 -4.08
C GLN A 467 -7.39 6.88 -4.47
N GLY A 468 -7.95 8.08 -4.30
CA GLY A 468 -7.31 9.33 -4.73
C GLY A 468 -7.36 9.57 -6.23
N TYR A 469 -8.24 8.89 -6.98
CA TYR A 469 -8.50 9.14 -8.40
C TYR A 469 -9.98 9.49 -8.60
N ASN A 470 -10.28 10.10 -9.74
CA ASN A 470 -11.63 10.50 -10.11
C ASN A 470 -12.36 9.44 -10.97
N ASP A 471 -12.32 8.18 -10.55
CA ASP A 471 -12.79 7.04 -11.33
C ASP A 471 -13.76 6.10 -10.60
N ILE A 472 -14.04 6.32 -9.31
CA ILE A 472 -14.91 5.43 -8.52
C ILE A 472 -16.32 5.27 -9.13
N ASN A 473 -16.85 6.33 -9.74
CA ASN A 473 -18.15 6.33 -10.39
C ASN A 473 -18.07 6.38 -11.92
N ARG A 474 -16.92 6.06 -12.51
CA ARG A 474 -16.80 5.98 -13.95
C ARG A 474 -17.52 4.73 -14.47
N TYR A 475 -18.47 4.89 -15.39
CA TYR A 475 -19.10 3.76 -16.04
C TYR A 475 -18.10 2.99 -16.93
N VAL A 476 -18.08 1.67 -16.75
CA VAL A 476 -17.35 0.72 -17.59
C VAL A 476 -18.33 -0.33 -18.10
N ALA A 477 -18.38 -0.53 -19.43
CA ALA A 477 -19.29 -1.49 -20.03
C ALA A 477 -19.08 -2.91 -19.46
N GLY A 478 -20.15 -3.51 -18.96
CA GLY A 478 -20.12 -4.83 -18.33
C GLY A 478 -19.68 -4.84 -16.86
N GLY A 479 -19.35 -3.68 -16.28
CA GLY A 479 -19.07 -3.51 -14.85
C GLY A 479 -20.18 -2.74 -14.12
N HIS A 480 -19.85 -2.27 -12.92
CA HIS A 480 -20.67 -1.41 -12.07
C HIS A 480 -19.87 -0.20 -11.60
N GLN A 481 -20.54 0.74 -10.94
CA GLN A 481 -19.96 1.96 -10.38
C GLN A 481 -19.92 1.84 -8.85
N GLY A 482 -18.93 2.47 -8.22
CA GLY A 482 -18.60 2.22 -6.82
C GLY A 482 -19.47 2.94 -5.78
N VAL A 483 -20.23 3.98 -6.14
CA VAL A 483 -21.11 4.72 -5.22
C VAL A 483 -22.42 5.05 -5.94
N MET A 484 -23.38 4.14 -5.89
CA MET A 484 -24.66 4.29 -6.59
C MET A 484 -25.85 4.21 -5.64
N ALA A 485 -26.92 4.94 -5.94
CA ALA A 485 -28.19 4.77 -5.23
C ALA A 485 -28.82 3.42 -5.60
N GLU A 486 -29.21 2.64 -4.59
CA GLU A 486 -30.18 1.57 -4.79
C GLU A 486 -31.54 2.20 -4.98
N GLN A 487 -32.07 2.13 -6.20
CA GLN A 487 -33.29 2.85 -6.55
C GLN A 487 -34.51 2.03 -6.13
N ALA A 488 -35.21 2.47 -5.09
CA ALA A 488 -36.44 1.83 -4.59
C ALA A 488 -37.47 1.58 -5.70
N SER A 489 -37.54 2.47 -6.70
CA SER A 489 -38.24 2.26 -7.95
C SER A 489 -37.56 3.01 -9.09
N THR A 490 -37.38 2.33 -10.23
CA THR A 490 -36.82 2.91 -11.45
C THR A 490 -37.88 3.38 -12.45
N ALA A 491 -39.17 3.28 -12.10
CA ALA A 491 -40.27 3.51 -13.04
C ALA A 491 -40.33 4.96 -13.55
N SER A 492 -40.14 5.94 -12.65
CA SER A 492 -40.13 7.36 -13.00
C SER A 492 -38.76 7.87 -13.41
N CYS A 493 -37.70 7.22 -12.95
CA CYS A 493 -36.32 7.65 -13.15
C CYS A 493 -35.40 6.45 -12.96
N ASN A 494 -34.59 6.13 -13.97
CA ASN A 494 -33.55 5.12 -13.86
C ASN A 494 -32.18 5.77 -13.98
N MET A 495 -31.59 6.14 -12.85
CA MET A 495 -30.30 6.84 -12.75
C MET A 495 -29.11 6.01 -13.26
N ALA A 496 -29.22 4.67 -13.24
CA ALA A 496 -28.15 3.77 -13.67
C ALA A 496 -28.13 3.54 -15.20
N ALA A 497 -29.24 3.79 -15.89
CA ALA A 497 -29.39 3.50 -17.33
C ALA A 497 -29.82 4.72 -18.17
N SER A 498 -29.98 5.89 -17.56
CA SER A 498 -30.42 7.11 -18.25
C SER A 498 -29.71 8.35 -17.69
N SER A 499 -29.96 9.50 -18.32
CA SER A 499 -29.50 10.79 -17.79
C SER A 499 -30.43 11.41 -16.73
N CYS A 500 -31.40 10.64 -16.22
CA CYS A 500 -32.26 11.11 -15.14
C CYS A 500 -31.46 11.26 -13.84
N ARG A 501 -31.60 12.39 -13.17
CA ARG A 501 -30.74 12.79 -12.03
C ARG A 501 -31.32 12.44 -10.66
N GLY A 502 -32.49 11.81 -10.59
CA GLY A 502 -33.16 11.37 -9.36
C GLY A 502 -34.66 11.64 -9.37
N HIS A 503 -35.42 10.86 -8.59
CA HIS A 503 -36.85 11.05 -8.35
C HIS A 503 -37.19 10.73 -6.89
N SER A 504 -38.32 11.22 -6.37
CA SER A 504 -38.75 10.93 -4.99
C SER A 504 -38.89 9.42 -4.72
N THR A 505 -39.27 8.67 -5.76
CA THR A 505 -39.39 7.20 -5.74
C THR A 505 -38.04 6.47 -5.76
N THR A 506 -36.91 7.18 -5.90
CA THR A 506 -35.58 6.60 -5.69
C THR A 506 -35.39 6.21 -4.21
N LEU A 507 -35.99 6.96 -3.28
CA LEU A 507 -35.86 6.76 -1.84
C LEU A 507 -36.81 5.66 -1.33
N PHE A 508 -36.39 4.96 -0.27
CA PHE A 508 -37.19 3.94 0.41
C PHE A 508 -38.05 4.56 1.52
N TYR A 509 -39.33 4.20 1.56
CA TYR A 509 -40.28 4.63 2.59
C TYR A 509 -41.59 3.83 2.51
N SER A 510 -42.36 3.81 3.60
CA SER A 510 -43.72 3.25 3.61
C SER A 510 -44.63 4.02 2.66
N GLY A 511 -45.14 3.34 1.64
CA GLY A 511 -45.88 3.93 0.52
C GLY A 511 -45.11 3.94 -0.82
N ASN A 512 -43.83 3.57 -0.80
CA ASN A 512 -43.05 3.21 -1.98
C ASN A 512 -42.46 1.79 -1.76
N SER A 513 -41.14 1.61 -1.78
CA SER A 513 -40.52 0.38 -1.29
C SER A 513 -40.16 0.52 0.19
N ALA A 514 -40.72 -0.37 1.01
CA ALA A 514 -40.49 -0.42 2.46
C ALA A 514 -39.61 -1.61 2.90
N ALA A 515 -38.95 -2.28 1.95
CA ALA A 515 -38.06 -3.40 2.19
C ALA A 515 -36.89 -3.44 1.21
N PHE A 516 -35.72 -3.84 1.70
CA PHE A 516 -34.49 -4.07 0.96
C PHE A 516 -33.79 -5.31 1.55
N THR A 517 -33.97 -6.44 0.89
CA THR A 517 -33.54 -7.79 1.30
C THR A 517 -32.97 -8.56 0.10
N ASP A 518 -32.35 -9.73 0.32
CA ASP A 518 -31.81 -10.56 -0.77
C ASP A 518 -32.88 -11.03 -1.78
N GLY A 519 -34.15 -10.92 -1.42
CA GLY A 519 -35.30 -11.33 -2.24
C GLY A 519 -36.22 -10.20 -2.70
N SER A 520 -35.95 -8.94 -2.33
CA SER A 520 -36.75 -7.79 -2.79
C SER A 520 -36.32 -7.29 -4.18
N ALA A 521 -37.01 -6.27 -4.70
CA ALA A 521 -36.59 -5.56 -5.91
C ALA A 521 -36.69 -4.04 -5.65
N PRO A 522 -35.57 -3.29 -5.60
CA PRO A 522 -34.17 -3.76 -5.66
C PRO A 522 -33.81 -4.70 -4.48
N ASN A 523 -32.75 -5.50 -4.63
CA ASN A 523 -32.31 -6.49 -3.64
C ASN A 523 -31.00 -6.06 -2.97
N SER A 524 -30.73 -6.59 -1.77
CA SER A 524 -29.50 -6.36 -1.02
C SER A 524 -28.36 -7.32 -1.36
N ARG A 525 -28.37 -7.97 -2.54
CA ARG A 525 -27.25 -8.82 -2.94
C ARG A 525 -26.08 -7.98 -3.40
N TYR A 526 -24.89 -8.55 -3.25
CA TYR A 526 -23.69 -8.00 -3.87
C TYR A 526 -23.78 -8.07 -5.40
N TYR A 527 -23.01 -7.26 -6.13
CA TYR A 527 -22.94 -7.22 -7.59
C TYR A 527 -22.54 -8.56 -8.21
N SER A 528 -21.82 -9.41 -7.45
CA SER A 528 -21.55 -10.81 -7.82
C SER A 528 -22.80 -11.71 -7.86
N GLY A 529 -23.93 -11.24 -7.33
CA GLY A 529 -25.16 -11.98 -7.13
C GLY A 529 -25.19 -12.80 -5.83
N ILE A 530 -24.11 -12.80 -5.04
CA ILE A 530 -24.03 -13.45 -3.74
C ILE A 530 -24.96 -12.75 -2.75
N GLN A 531 -25.68 -13.55 -1.97
CA GLN A 531 -26.55 -13.07 -0.89
C GLN A 531 -25.73 -12.36 0.18
N SER A 532 -26.09 -11.12 0.51
CA SER A 532 -25.42 -10.40 1.60
C SER A 532 -25.91 -10.87 2.97
N GLY A 533 -27.14 -11.41 3.03
CA GLY A 533 -27.86 -11.69 4.27
C GLY A 533 -28.43 -10.44 4.94
N ILE A 534 -28.23 -9.24 4.39
CA ILE A 534 -28.72 -7.98 4.96
C ILE A 534 -30.21 -7.83 4.66
N ASN A 535 -31.01 -7.64 5.70
CA ASN A 535 -32.45 -7.42 5.58
C ASN A 535 -32.83 -6.11 6.24
N ILE A 536 -33.34 -5.17 5.47
CA ILE A 536 -33.91 -3.91 5.94
C ILE A 536 -35.41 -3.96 5.62
N THR A 537 -36.25 -3.95 6.64
CA THR A 537 -37.71 -4.04 6.49
C THR A 537 -38.40 -3.02 7.39
N GLY A 538 -39.72 -2.90 7.30
CA GLY A 538 -40.48 -2.03 8.21
C GLY A 538 -40.06 -0.55 8.12
N ILE A 539 -39.57 -0.10 6.96
CA ILE A 539 -39.16 1.29 6.75
C ILE A 539 -40.41 2.18 6.93
N SER A 540 -40.33 3.15 7.82
CA SER A 540 -41.45 4.03 8.18
C SER A 540 -41.90 4.94 7.04
N ALA A 541 -43.00 5.67 7.25
CA ALA A 541 -43.32 6.82 6.41
C ALA A 541 -42.21 7.89 6.50
N PRO A 542 -42.06 8.75 5.48
CA PRO A 542 -41.10 9.84 5.51
C PRO A 542 -41.28 10.77 6.71
N GLY A 543 -40.17 11.22 7.31
CA GLY A 543 -40.17 12.12 8.46
C GLY A 543 -38.76 12.62 8.81
N THR A 544 -38.67 13.61 9.70
CA THR A 544 -37.38 14.11 10.22
C THR A 544 -36.57 13.02 10.92
N THR A 545 -37.26 12.03 11.49
CA THR A 545 -36.72 10.75 11.93
C THR A 545 -37.50 9.64 11.27
N MET A 546 -36.81 8.67 10.66
CA MET A 546 -37.41 7.46 10.12
C MET A 546 -37.02 6.26 10.97
N SER A 547 -37.84 5.21 10.97
CA SER A 547 -37.51 3.92 11.59
C SER A 547 -37.41 2.82 10.54
N LEU A 548 -36.57 1.83 10.81
CA LEU A 548 -36.44 0.60 10.02
C LEU A 548 -36.13 -0.57 10.96
N THR A 549 -36.39 -1.80 10.49
CA THR A 549 -36.00 -3.03 11.16
C THR A 549 -34.83 -3.66 10.40
N TYR A 550 -33.67 -3.70 11.04
CA TYR A 550 -32.51 -4.41 10.56
C TYR A 550 -32.57 -5.88 10.99
N GLY A 551 -32.22 -6.77 10.07
CA GLY A 551 -32.06 -8.19 10.32
C GLY A 551 -30.92 -8.77 9.50
N VAL A 552 -30.39 -9.89 9.95
CA VAL A 552 -29.41 -10.69 9.22
C VAL A 552 -29.94 -12.09 8.99
N THR A 553 -29.88 -12.58 7.75
CA THR A 553 -30.02 -14.00 7.45
C THR A 553 -28.63 -14.62 7.53
N PRO A 554 -28.36 -15.54 8.46
CA PRO A 554 -27.05 -16.18 8.56
C PRO A 554 -26.74 -16.94 7.27
N THR A 555 -25.56 -16.73 6.69
CA THR A 555 -25.09 -17.54 5.55
C THR A 555 -24.31 -18.76 6.06
N PRO A 556 -24.39 -19.93 5.39
CA PRO A 556 -23.82 -21.17 5.89
C PRO A 556 -22.30 -21.12 6.09
N ALA A 557 -21.82 -21.72 7.18
CA ALA A 557 -20.39 -21.94 7.43
C ALA A 557 -19.77 -22.84 6.36
N THR A 558 -18.58 -22.49 5.86
CA THR A 558 -17.90 -23.23 4.79
C THR A 558 -16.76 -24.12 5.30
N GLY A 559 -16.35 -23.97 6.56
CA GLY A 559 -15.26 -24.78 7.14
C GLY A 559 -15.15 -24.68 8.66
N VAL A 560 -14.41 -25.61 9.25
CA VAL A 560 -14.03 -25.59 10.68
C VAL A 560 -12.60 -26.11 10.85
N THR A 561 -11.82 -25.40 11.66
CA THR A 561 -10.49 -25.83 12.11
C THR A 561 -10.58 -26.37 13.54
N VAL A 562 -9.69 -27.31 13.89
CA VAL A 562 -9.67 -27.95 15.20
C VAL A 562 -8.23 -28.08 15.67
N THR A 563 -7.95 -27.64 16.90
CA THR A 563 -6.66 -27.78 17.57
C THR A 563 -6.82 -28.49 18.91
N THR A 564 -5.74 -29.03 19.46
CA THR A 564 -5.70 -29.65 20.79
C THR A 564 -4.62 -29.01 21.66
N ASP A 565 -4.88 -28.91 22.97
CA ASP A 565 -3.90 -28.40 23.94
C ASP A 565 -2.75 -29.39 24.19
N LYS A 566 -2.96 -30.68 23.91
CA LYS A 566 -1.97 -31.76 24.05
C LYS A 566 -1.83 -32.54 22.75
N VAL A 567 -0.59 -32.90 22.44
CA VAL A 567 -0.25 -33.70 21.26
C VAL A 567 -0.65 -35.15 21.44
N SER A 568 -1.16 -35.81 20.40
CA SER A 568 -1.44 -37.24 20.43
C SER A 568 -0.16 -38.05 20.20
N PRO A 569 0.06 -39.22 20.84
CA PRO A 569 -0.80 -39.95 21.80
C PRO A 569 -0.72 -39.44 23.24
N GLN A 570 -1.72 -39.77 24.07
CA GLN A 570 -1.72 -39.53 25.53
C GLN A 570 -2.08 -40.81 26.31
N VAL A 571 -1.60 -40.92 27.55
CA VAL A 571 -1.95 -42.05 28.44
C VAL A 571 -3.37 -41.90 28.98
N ALA A 572 -4.02 -43.04 29.29
CA ALA A 572 -5.33 -43.01 29.95
C ALA A 572 -5.25 -42.28 31.31
N GLY A 573 -6.15 -41.33 31.54
CA GLY A 573 -6.17 -40.45 32.73
C GLY A 573 -5.83 -38.98 32.46
N THR A 574 -5.42 -38.64 31.23
CA THR A 574 -5.21 -37.26 30.78
C THR A 574 -6.50 -36.62 30.27
N THR A 575 -6.76 -35.36 30.61
CA THR A 575 -7.80 -34.54 29.98
C THR A 575 -7.21 -33.72 28.84
N VAL A 576 -7.83 -33.77 27.67
CA VAL A 576 -7.41 -33.09 26.44
C VAL A 576 -8.52 -32.15 25.98
N THR A 577 -8.20 -30.90 25.71
CA THR A 577 -9.18 -29.90 25.25
C THR A 577 -9.07 -29.75 23.74
N PHE A 578 -10.18 -29.99 23.04
CA PHE A 578 -10.34 -29.69 21.62
C PHE A 578 -10.93 -28.29 21.47
N THR A 579 -10.31 -27.46 20.63
CA THR A 579 -10.76 -26.09 20.33
C THR A 579 -11.10 -25.99 18.85
N ALA A 580 -12.31 -25.57 18.55
CA ALA A 580 -12.84 -25.39 17.21
C ALA A 580 -12.83 -23.91 16.80
N SER A 581 -12.74 -23.65 15.50
CA SER A 581 -12.97 -22.32 14.94
C SER A 581 -13.63 -22.44 13.57
N GLY A 582 -14.87 -21.96 13.47
CA GLY A 582 -15.65 -21.90 12.24
C GLY A 582 -15.12 -20.84 11.27
N SER A 583 -15.35 -21.06 9.98
CA SER A 583 -14.90 -20.18 8.89
C SER A 583 -15.93 -20.14 7.76
N GLY A 584 -16.00 -19.00 7.07
CA GLY A 584 -16.97 -18.70 6.02
C GLY A 584 -18.42 -18.60 6.53
N GLY A 585 -19.33 -18.14 5.67
CA GLY A 585 -20.70 -17.81 6.10
C GLY A 585 -20.77 -16.48 6.86
N SER A 586 -21.87 -16.21 7.55
CA SER A 586 -22.08 -14.95 8.29
C SER A 586 -22.88 -15.16 9.56
N GLY A 587 -22.64 -14.30 10.55
CA GLY A 587 -23.17 -14.45 11.91
C GLY A 587 -22.21 -15.18 12.84
N SER A 588 -22.69 -15.59 14.02
CA SER A 588 -21.95 -16.42 14.97
C SER A 588 -22.11 -17.90 14.64
N TYR A 589 -21.25 -18.76 15.19
CA TYR A 589 -21.28 -20.20 14.94
C TYR A 589 -21.74 -21.00 16.17
N GLU A 590 -22.38 -22.14 15.91
CA GLU A 590 -22.61 -23.20 16.87
C GLU A 590 -21.79 -24.45 16.52
N TYR A 591 -21.26 -25.12 17.54
CA TYR A 591 -20.38 -26.27 17.41
C TYR A 591 -20.95 -27.50 18.10
N ARG A 592 -20.84 -28.66 17.44
CA ARG A 592 -21.13 -29.98 18.02
C ARG A 592 -19.87 -30.82 18.02
N PHE A 593 -19.59 -31.49 19.14
CA PHE A 593 -18.49 -32.45 19.25
C PHE A 593 -19.07 -33.86 19.37
N SER A 594 -18.65 -34.74 18.46
CA SER A 594 -18.97 -36.16 18.45
C SER A 594 -17.67 -36.97 18.48
N ILE A 595 -17.66 -38.11 19.16
CA ILE A 595 -16.48 -38.96 19.31
C ILE A 595 -16.82 -40.42 19.02
N LYS A 596 -15.99 -41.07 18.19
CA LYS A 596 -16.03 -42.51 17.91
C LYS A 596 -14.99 -43.23 18.76
N SER A 597 -15.42 -44.21 19.55
CA SER A 597 -14.52 -45.08 20.30
C SER A 597 -13.72 -46.03 19.39
N PRO A 598 -12.62 -46.62 19.88
CA PRO A 598 -11.89 -47.67 19.16
C PRO A 598 -12.75 -48.89 18.80
N SER A 599 -13.81 -49.16 19.57
CA SER A 599 -14.80 -50.21 19.28
C SER A 599 -15.80 -49.85 18.16
N GLY A 600 -15.73 -48.62 17.64
CA GLY A 600 -16.53 -48.14 16.53
C GLY A 600 -17.84 -47.44 16.92
N ALA A 601 -18.16 -47.31 18.22
CA ALA A 601 -19.38 -46.66 18.70
C ALA A 601 -19.24 -45.14 18.75
N TRP A 602 -20.24 -44.40 18.26
CA TRP A 602 -20.30 -42.95 18.33
C TRP A 602 -21.04 -42.46 19.57
N SER A 603 -20.60 -41.33 20.13
CA SER A 603 -21.34 -40.55 21.12
C SER A 603 -21.19 -39.05 20.86
N THR A 604 -22.12 -38.25 21.36
CA THR A 604 -22.13 -36.78 21.19
C THR A 604 -22.05 -36.13 22.58
N PRO A 605 -20.83 -35.95 23.12
CA PRO A 605 -20.65 -35.35 24.44
C PRO A 605 -21.02 -33.87 24.50
N GLN A 606 -21.10 -33.18 23.36
CA GLN A 606 -21.55 -31.79 23.29
C GLN A 606 -22.46 -31.58 22.07
N ALA A 607 -23.73 -31.24 22.33
CA ALA A 607 -24.68 -30.78 21.32
C ALA A 607 -24.31 -29.39 20.79
N TYR A 608 -24.98 -28.92 19.73
CA TYR A 608 -24.75 -27.58 19.17
C TYR A 608 -24.87 -26.49 20.23
N SER A 609 -23.80 -25.72 20.41
CA SER A 609 -23.75 -24.53 21.28
C SER A 609 -22.70 -23.54 20.77
N SER A 610 -22.73 -22.31 21.26
CA SER A 610 -21.70 -21.31 20.97
C SER A 610 -20.32 -21.62 21.60
N THR A 611 -20.23 -22.65 22.45
CA THR A 611 -18.98 -23.05 23.12
C THR A 611 -18.07 -23.79 22.14
N ALA A 612 -17.01 -23.13 21.69
CA ALA A 612 -16.07 -23.67 20.71
C ALA A 612 -15.06 -24.70 21.28
N THR A 613 -15.18 -25.09 22.55
CA THR A 613 -14.22 -25.99 23.21
C THR A 613 -14.90 -27.18 23.86
N TRP A 614 -14.28 -28.36 23.78
CA TRP A 614 -14.72 -29.57 24.48
C TRP A 614 -13.55 -30.28 25.17
N ALA A 615 -13.72 -30.63 26.45
CA ALA A 615 -12.72 -31.35 27.24
C ALA A 615 -12.97 -32.87 27.22
N PHE A 616 -12.08 -33.61 26.55
CA PHE A 616 -12.05 -35.06 26.50
C PHE A 616 -11.26 -35.65 27.67
N ASN A 617 -11.96 -36.18 28.68
CA ASN A 617 -11.34 -36.92 29.79
C ASN A 617 -11.11 -38.40 29.39
N THR A 618 -9.85 -38.81 29.33
CA THR A 618 -9.46 -40.18 28.96
C THR A 618 -9.48 -41.18 30.12
N THR A 619 -9.85 -40.77 31.33
CA THR A 619 -9.96 -41.66 32.50
C THR A 619 -10.97 -42.78 32.23
N GLY A 620 -10.56 -44.04 32.42
CA GLY A 620 -11.40 -45.21 32.18
C GLY A 620 -11.74 -45.46 30.71
N LYS A 621 -11.08 -44.79 29.76
CA LYS A 621 -11.25 -45.02 28.33
C LYS A 621 -10.32 -46.12 27.84
N ALA A 622 -10.79 -46.93 26.90
CA ALA A 622 -10.00 -48.01 26.30
C ALA A 622 -8.83 -47.43 25.51
N ALA A 623 -7.68 -48.11 25.53
CA ALA A 623 -6.57 -47.75 24.65
C ALA A 623 -6.95 -47.96 23.18
N GLY A 624 -6.46 -47.10 22.30
CA GLY A 624 -6.74 -47.13 20.87
C GLY A 624 -6.96 -45.75 20.26
N THR A 625 -7.34 -45.72 18.98
CA THR A 625 -7.60 -44.48 18.24
C THR A 625 -9.06 -44.08 18.38
N TYR A 626 -9.30 -42.87 18.89
CA TYR A 626 -10.59 -42.19 18.89
C TYR A 626 -10.67 -41.26 17.67
N LEU A 627 -11.83 -41.16 17.05
CA LEU A 627 -12.08 -40.17 15.99
C LEU A 627 -13.03 -39.10 16.54
N VAL A 628 -12.58 -37.86 16.60
CA VAL A 628 -13.38 -36.71 17.03
C VAL A 628 -13.88 -35.97 15.81
N GLU A 629 -15.19 -35.93 15.62
CA GLU A 629 -15.88 -35.11 14.63
C GLU A 629 -16.31 -33.80 15.29
N VAL A 630 -15.91 -32.68 14.69
CA VAL A 630 -16.38 -31.34 15.05
C VAL A 630 -17.22 -30.82 13.90
N ALA A 631 -18.51 -30.62 14.14
CA ALA A 631 -19.43 -30.03 13.17
C ALA A 631 -19.72 -28.58 13.54
N VAL A 632 -19.81 -27.72 12.54
CA VAL A 632 -20.13 -26.29 12.68
C VAL A 632 -21.35 -25.95 11.83
N ARG A 633 -22.15 -25.00 12.34
CA ARG A 633 -23.19 -24.31 11.58
C ARG A 633 -23.32 -22.86 12.05
N ALA A 634 -23.91 -22.01 11.24
CA ALA A 634 -24.31 -20.68 11.63
C ALA A 634 -25.36 -20.74 12.75
N ALA A 635 -25.28 -19.84 13.71
CA ALA A 635 -26.21 -19.79 14.84
C ALA A 635 -27.64 -19.56 14.36
N GLY A 636 -28.58 -20.36 14.88
CA GLY A 636 -29.97 -20.36 14.42
C GLY A 636 -30.24 -21.16 13.14
N SER A 637 -29.21 -21.72 12.49
CA SER A 637 -29.39 -22.66 11.38
C SER A 637 -30.07 -23.94 11.85
N THR A 638 -31.05 -24.41 11.08
CA THR A 638 -31.72 -25.71 11.32
C THR A 638 -30.98 -26.88 10.64
N ALA A 639 -29.89 -26.60 9.91
CA ALA A 639 -29.07 -27.62 9.29
C ALA A 639 -28.46 -28.57 10.34
N SER A 640 -28.31 -29.84 9.96
CA SER A 640 -27.69 -30.87 10.81
C SER A 640 -26.18 -30.65 10.98
N PHE A 641 -25.53 -30.04 9.98
CA PHE A 641 -24.22 -29.37 9.98
C PHE A 641 -24.08 -28.59 8.68
N GLU A 642 -23.16 -27.63 8.62
CA GLU A 642 -22.81 -26.90 7.38
C GLU A 642 -21.39 -27.24 6.92
N ALA A 643 -20.47 -27.40 7.87
CA ALA A 643 -19.16 -28.01 7.64
C ALA A 643 -18.75 -28.88 8.82
N TYR A 644 -17.82 -29.81 8.61
CA TYR A 644 -17.26 -30.64 9.69
C TYR A 644 -15.79 -31.00 9.46
N LYS A 645 -15.10 -31.38 10.54
CA LYS A 645 -13.72 -31.88 10.51
C LYS A 645 -13.56 -33.06 11.44
N ASN A 646 -12.86 -34.10 10.95
CA ASN A 646 -12.47 -35.26 11.75
C ASN A 646 -11.00 -35.17 12.17
N VAL A 647 -10.74 -35.46 13.45
CA VAL A 647 -9.40 -35.50 14.06
C VAL A 647 -9.21 -36.83 14.77
N SER A 648 -8.11 -37.54 14.49
CA SER A 648 -7.75 -38.77 15.19
C SER A 648 -6.95 -38.48 16.45
N PHE A 649 -7.28 -39.15 17.55
CA PHE A 649 -6.60 -39.02 18.84
C PHE A 649 -6.38 -40.37 19.51
N VAL A 650 -5.12 -40.73 19.81
CA VAL A 650 -4.71 -42.03 20.36
C VAL A 650 -4.56 -41.99 21.90
N VAL A 651 -5.14 -42.99 22.57
CA VAL A 651 -4.98 -43.28 24.01
C VAL A 651 -4.13 -44.55 24.21
N SER A 652 -3.09 -44.55 25.06
CA SER A 652 -2.13 -45.66 25.24
C SER A 652 -2.20 -46.40 26.61
N THR A 653 -1.62 -47.62 26.70
CA THR A 653 -1.51 -48.46 27.92
C THR A 653 -0.16 -48.34 28.66
N ASN A 654 -0.06 -48.97 29.85
CA ASN A 654 0.92 -48.66 30.90
C ASN A 654 1.64 -49.93 31.43
N ALA A 655 2.59 -50.50 30.69
CA ALA A 655 3.32 -51.74 31.06
C ALA A 655 4.68 -51.48 31.71
N ALA A 656 5.13 -52.34 32.65
CA ALA A 656 6.48 -52.28 33.21
C ALA A 656 7.53 -52.65 32.15
N THR A 657 8.53 -51.79 31.93
CA THR A 657 9.55 -51.99 30.88
C THR A 657 10.91 -52.43 31.43
N GLY A 658 11.07 -52.52 32.75
CA GLY A 658 12.33 -52.90 33.38
C GLY A 658 12.25 -53.14 34.88
N VAL A 659 13.31 -53.75 35.43
CA VAL A 659 13.54 -53.87 36.88
C VAL A 659 15.03 -53.73 37.16
N THR A 660 15.35 -52.93 38.18
CA THR A 660 16.69 -52.79 38.73
C THR A 660 16.79 -53.59 40.02
N VAL A 661 17.99 -54.12 40.30
CA VAL A 661 18.25 -54.94 41.49
C VAL A 661 19.57 -54.48 42.11
N THR A 662 19.56 -54.14 43.38
CA THR A 662 20.74 -53.80 44.18
C THR A 662 20.87 -54.77 45.35
N THR A 663 22.06 -54.83 45.95
CA THR A 663 22.29 -55.59 47.18
C THR A 663 22.87 -54.67 48.25
N ASP A 664 22.52 -54.92 49.51
CA ASP A 664 23.11 -54.21 50.66
C ASP A 664 24.60 -54.54 50.86
N LYS A 665 25.04 -55.72 50.39
CA LYS A 665 26.43 -56.19 50.42
C LYS A 665 26.85 -56.63 49.03
N ALA A 666 28.04 -56.23 48.61
CA ALA A 666 28.58 -56.56 47.29
C ALA A 666 29.03 -58.03 47.21
N SER A 667 28.78 -58.71 46.10
CA SER A 667 29.38 -60.02 45.82
C SER A 667 30.88 -59.88 45.48
N PRO A 668 31.78 -60.79 45.87
CA PRO A 668 31.56 -62.01 46.67
C PRO A 668 31.46 -61.74 48.18
N GLN A 669 30.82 -62.63 48.93
CA GLN A 669 30.81 -62.62 50.39
C GLN A 669 31.33 -63.95 50.95
N VAL A 670 31.97 -63.93 52.10
CA VAL A 670 32.38 -65.17 52.80
C VAL A 670 31.14 -65.89 53.36
N ALA A 671 31.20 -67.22 53.41
CA ALA A 671 30.11 -68.03 53.96
C ALA A 671 29.80 -67.62 55.41
N GLY A 672 28.51 -67.40 55.71
CA GLY A 672 28.04 -66.91 57.02
C GLY A 672 27.43 -65.50 57.01
N THR A 673 27.39 -64.84 55.85
CA THR A 673 26.84 -63.48 55.68
C THR A 673 25.39 -63.50 55.19
N THR A 674 24.52 -62.62 55.71
CA THR A 674 23.17 -62.39 55.14
C THR A 674 23.18 -61.15 54.24
N VAL A 675 22.63 -61.30 53.03
CA VAL A 675 22.63 -60.29 51.96
C VAL A 675 21.20 -59.99 51.54
N THR A 676 20.79 -58.73 51.54
CA THR A 676 19.47 -58.28 51.11
C THR A 676 19.52 -57.80 49.67
N PHE A 677 18.73 -58.42 48.80
CA PHE A 677 18.45 -57.95 47.44
C PHE A 677 17.27 -57.00 47.47
N THR A 678 17.38 -55.85 46.81
CA THR A 678 16.34 -54.82 46.70
C THR A 678 16.04 -54.56 45.23
N ALA A 679 14.79 -54.72 44.83
CA ALA A 679 14.28 -54.52 43.49
C ALA A 679 13.61 -53.15 43.34
N SER A 680 13.62 -52.59 42.13
CA SER A 680 12.82 -51.43 41.79
C SER A 680 12.38 -51.52 40.34
N GLY A 681 11.06 -51.61 40.12
CA GLY A 681 10.43 -51.65 38.81
C GLY A 681 10.55 -50.31 38.10
N SER A 682 10.70 -50.34 36.77
CA SER A 682 10.79 -49.17 35.91
C SER A 682 9.93 -49.34 34.66
N GLY A 683 9.45 -48.22 34.12
CA GLY A 683 8.53 -48.18 32.99
C GLY A 683 7.06 -48.37 33.40
N GLY A 684 6.15 -47.71 32.67
CA GLY A 684 4.75 -47.58 33.08
C GLY A 684 4.57 -46.62 34.26
N SER A 685 3.34 -46.45 34.73
CA SER A 685 3.01 -45.73 35.98
C SER A 685 2.09 -46.56 36.87
N GLY A 686 2.28 -46.48 38.20
CA GLY A 686 1.55 -47.30 39.18
C GLY A 686 2.46 -48.16 40.06
N SER A 687 1.86 -49.03 40.87
CA SER A 687 2.54 -49.93 41.79
C SER A 687 2.98 -51.23 41.10
N TYR A 688 4.07 -51.86 41.55
CA TYR A 688 4.59 -53.11 41.00
C TYR A 688 4.55 -54.27 41.99
N GLU A 689 4.52 -55.49 41.48
CA GLU A 689 4.75 -56.74 42.22
C GLU A 689 6.06 -57.40 41.78
N TYR A 690 6.79 -57.99 42.72
CA TYR A 690 8.12 -58.56 42.53
C TYR A 690 8.18 -60.03 42.98
N ARG A 691 8.88 -60.87 42.20
CA ARG A 691 9.19 -62.26 42.55
C ARG A 691 10.71 -62.48 42.53
N PHE A 692 11.25 -63.15 43.54
CA PHE A 692 12.67 -63.51 43.62
C PHE A 692 12.85 -65.02 43.48
N SER A 693 13.71 -65.45 42.55
CA SER A 693 14.14 -66.84 42.37
C SER A 693 15.66 -66.94 42.41
N ILE A 694 16.21 -68.05 42.90
CA ILE A 694 17.66 -68.25 43.03
C ILE A 694 18.08 -69.63 42.49
N LYS A 695 19.16 -69.66 41.72
CA LYS A 695 19.82 -70.88 41.22
C LYS A 695 21.07 -71.16 42.03
N SER A 696 21.20 -72.36 42.59
CA SER A 696 22.41 -72.79 43.28
C SER A 696 23.57 -73.04 42.30
N PRO A 697 24.83 -73.09 42.77
CA PRO A 697 25.99 -73.49 41.95
C PRO A 697 25.85 -74.88 41.34
N SER A 698 25.08 -75.79 41.97
CA SER A 698 24.74 -77.11 41.42
C SER A 698 23.67 -77.09 40.33
N GLY A 699 23.11 -75.92 40.03
CA GLY A 699 22.18 -75.69 38.92
C GLY A 699 20.69 -75.80 39.26
N ALA A 700 20.31 -76.05 40.52
CA ALA A 700 18.91 -76.16 40.94
C ALA A 700 18.29 -74.79 41.23
N TRP A 701 17.08 -74.54 40.75
CA TRP A 701 16.30 -73.32 41.02
C TRP A 701 15.38 -73.49 42.24
N SER A 702 15.20 -72.41 43.00
CA SER A 702 14.14 -72.27 44.01
C SER A 702 13.56 -70.85 43.99
N THR A 703 12.31 -70.70 44.43
CA THR A 703 11.61 -69.41 44.49
C THR A 703 11.31 -69.06 45.95
N PRO A 704 12.25 -68.39 46.64
CA PRO A 704 12.08 -68.04 48.04
C PRO A 704 11.03 -66.94 48.28
N GLN A 705 10.62 -66.21 47.24
CA GLN A 705 9.57 -65.18 47.34
C GLN A 705 8.70 -65.15 46.07
N ALA A 706 7.41 -65.43 46.24
CA ALA A 706 6.39 -65.27 45.20
C ALA A 706 6.09 -63.78 44.92
N TYR A 707 5.28 -63.48 43.90
CA TYR A 707 4.89 -62.11 43.57
C TYR A 707 4.23 -61.39 44.75
N SER A 708 4.80 -60.27 45.16
CA SER A 708 4.22 -59.38 46.17
C SER A 708 4.69 -57.94 45.96
N SER A 709 4.06 -56.97 46.65
CA SER A 709 4.53 -55.58 46.66
C SER A 709 5.86 -55.38 47.42
N THR A 710 6.37 -56.42 48.10
CA THR A 710 7.63 -56.37 48.85
C THR A 710 8.81 -56.44 47.89
N ALA A 711 9.53 -55.33 47.77
CA ALA A 711 10.62 -55.20 46.82
C ALA A 711 11.97 -55.73 47.35
N THR A 712 12.02 -56.41 48.49
CA THR A 712 13.28 -56.89 49.10
C THR A 712 13.24 -58.37 49.44
N TRP A 713 14.39 -59.04 49.37
CA TRP A 713 14.58 -60.44 49.78
C TRP A 713 15.95 -60.65 50.46
N ALA A 714 15.99 -61.32 51.62
CA ALA A 714 17.22 -61.60 52.37
C ALA A 714 17.75 -63.03 52.10
N PHE A 715 18.96 -63.12 51.56
CA PHE A 715 19.71 -64.33 51.27
C PHE A 715 20.76 -64.62 52.36
N ASN A 716 20.52 -65.64 53.20
CA ASN A 716 21.48 -66.11 54.19
C ASN A 716 22.46 -67.14 53.59
N THR A 717 23.75 -66.80 53.56
CA THR A 717 24.83 -67.64 53.00
C THR A 717 25.41 -68.67 53.99
N THR A 718 24.90 -68.73 55.22
CA THR A 718 25.33 -69.74 56.21
C THR A 718 25.03 -71.15 55.70
N GLY A 719 26.05 -72.02 55.72
CA GLY A 719 25.94 -73.40 55.23
C GLY A 719 25.72 -73.54 53.72
N LYS A 720 25.90 -72.46 52.94
CA LYS A 720 25.83 -72.47 51.47
C LYS A 720 27.19 -72.79 50.86
N ALA A 721 27.20 -73.58 49.79
CA ALA A 721 28.42 -73.97 49.11
C ALA A 721 29.09 -72.76 48.46
N ALA A 722 30.43 -72.73 48.45
CA ALA A 722 31.19 -71.73 47.71
C ALA A 722 30.88 -71.86 46.21
N GLY A 723 30.74 -70.72 45.52
CA GLY A 723 30.36 -70.68 44.10
C GLY A 723 29.36 -69.58 43.77
N THR A 724 28.96 -69.52 42.50
CA THR A 724 28.07 -68.48 41.96
C THR A 724 26.61 -68.92 42.04
N TYR A 725 25.80 -68.15 42.75
CA TYR A 725 24.35 -68.20 42.75
C TYR A 725 23.80 -67.20 41.72
N LEU A 726 22.74 -67.55 40.99
CA LEU A 726 22.05 -66.64 40.07
C LEU A 726 20.69 -66.26 40.64
N VAL A 727 20.46 -65.00 40.95
CA VAL A 727 19.19 -64.46 41.47
C VAL A 727 18.42 -63.81 40.33
N GLU A 728 17.26 -64.35 39.99
CA GLU A 728 16.28 -63.76 39.07
C GLU A 728 15.26 -62.93 39.85
N VAL A 729 15.08 -61.67 39.44
CA VAL A 729 14.02 -60.80 39.93
C VAL A 729 13.09 -60.48 38.78
N ALA A 730 11.83 -60.88 38.90
CA ALA A 730 10.80 -60.57 37.92
C ALA A 730 9.85 -59.50 38.47
N VAL A 731 9.41 -58.58 37.60
CA VAL A 731 8.48 -57.49 37.91
C VAL A 731 7.27 -57.54 36.97
N ARG A 732 6.12 -57.14 37.49
CA ARG A 732 4.91 -56.84 36.72
C ARG A 732 4.13 -55.72 37.38
N ALA A 733 3.28 -55.02 36.64
CA ALA A 733 2.29 -54.11 37.21
C ALA A 733 1.41 -54.84 38.24
N ALA A 734 1.08 -54.19 39.35
CA ALA A 734 0.25 -54.78 40.39
C ALA A 734 -1.13 -55.20 39.83
N GLY A 735 -1.54 -56.44 40.10
CA GLY A 735 -2.75 -57.04 39.54
C GLY A 735 -2.62 -57.64 38.12
N SER A 736 -1.44 -57.56 37.50
CA SER A 736 -1.17 -58.23 36.21
C SER A 736 -1.15 -59.75 36.38
N THR A 737 -1.81 -60.47 35.46
CA THR A 737 -1.78 -61.95 35.40
C THR A 737 -0.61 -62.49 34.60
N ALA A 738 0.21 -61.60 34.00
CA ALA A 738 1.40 -62.00 33.28
C ALA A 738 2.40 -62.74 34.19
N SER A 739 3.09 -63.72 33.62
CA SER A 739 4.13 -64.49 34.32
C SER A 739 5.32 -63.61 34.74
N PHE A 740 5.61 -62.57 33.95
CA PHE A 740 6.42 -61.38 34.26
C PHE A 740 6.23 -60.37 33.11
N GLU A 741 6.48 -59.09 33.34
CA GLU A 741 6.53 -58.06 32.30
C GLU A 741 7.97 -57.64 31.97
N ALA A 742 8.84 -57.65 32.98
CA ALA A 742 10.29 -57.57 32.82
C ALA A 742 10.99 -58.41 33.91
N TYR A 743 12.24 -58.82 33.66
CA TYR A 743 13.05 -59.54 34.66
C TYR A 743 14.53 -59.17 34.57
N LYS A 744 15.28 -59.41 35.64
CA LYS A 744 16.73 -59.23 35.70
C LYS A 744 17.40 -60.35 36.49
N ASN A 745 18.47 -60.90 35.92
CA ASN A 745 19.35 -61.85 36.60
C ASN A 745 20.57 -61.15 37.19
N VAL A 746 20.91 -61.48 38.43
CA VAL A 746 22.09 -60.97 39.18
C VAL A 746 22.89 -62.16 39.68
N SER A 747 24.20 -62.19 39.40
CA SER A 747 25.10 -63.22 39.94
C SER A 747 25.64 -62.80 41.30
N PHE A 748 25.68 -63.73 42.26
CA PHE A 748 26.18 -63.52 43.61
C PHE A 748 27.08 -64.68 44.06
N VAL A 749 28.30 -64.39 44.49
CA VAL A 749 29.37 -65.38 44.73
C VAL A 749 29.66 -65.53 46.23
N VAL A 750 29.88 -66.77 46.69
CA VAL A 750 30.33 -67.11 48.05
C VAL A 750 31.79 -67.64 48.02
N SER A 751 32.75 -67.08 48.81
CA SER A 751 34.23 -67.27 48.65
C SER A 751 35.07 -67.69 49.90
N THR A 752 36.38 -68.02 49.74
CA THR A 752 37.44 -68.33 50.76
C THR A 752 38.73 -67.45 50.64
N ASN A 753 39.64 -67.43 51.65
CA ASN A 753 40.70 -66.39 51.91
C ASN A 753 42.00 -66.46 51.04
N ALA A 754 42.21 -65.50 50.12
CA ALA A 754 43.41 -65.22 49.30
C ALA A 754 43.56 -63.69 49.09
N ALA A 755 44.70 -63.14 48.63
CA ALA A 755 44.74 -61.74 48.21
C ALA A 755 43.84 -61.55 46.99
N THR A 756 42.67 -60.92 47.19
CA THR A 756 41.61 -60.83 46.18
C THR A 756 41.68 -59.56 45.36
N GLY A 757 42.53 -58.59 45.74
CA GLY A 757 42.59 -57.31 45.06
C GLY A 757 43.85 -56.51 45.31
N VAL A 758 44.10 -55.56 44.42
CA VAL A 758 45.02 -54.45 44.63
C VAL A 758 44.35 -53.19 44.15
N THR A 759 44.38 -52.16 45.01
CA THR A 759 43.97 -50.81 44.65
C THR A 759 45.21 -50.04 44.20
N VAL A 760 45.02 -49.14 43.26
CA VAL A 760 46.11 -48.32 42.70
C VAL A 760 45.57 -46.90 42.58
N THR A 761 46.28 -45.95 43.18
CA THR A 761 46.01 -44.52 43.10
C THR A 761 47.19 -43.81 42.46
N THR A 762 46.97 -42.60 41.97
CA THR A 762 48.04 -41.75 41.45
C THR A 762 48.05 -40.41 42.17
N ASP A 763 49.23 -39.82 42.36
CA ASP A 763 49.36 -38.46 42.92
C ASP A 763 48.79 -37.38 41.99
N LYS A 764 48.74 -37.66 40.69
CA LYS A 764 48.14 -36.81 39.65
C LYS A 764 47.11 -37.61 38.85
N ALA A 765 45.91 -37.05 38.69
CA ALA A 765 44.84 -37.72 37.96
C ALA A 765 45.15 -37.79 36.46
N SER A 766 44.80 -38.89 35.81
CA SER A 766 44.86 -38.98 34.34
C SER A 766 43.72 -38.18 33.70
N PRO A 767 43.90 -37.52 32.54
CA PRO A 767 45.11 -37.43 31.73
C PRO A 767 46.14 -36.42 32.24
N GLN A 768 47.42 -36.62 31.90
CA GLN A 768 48.49 -35.64 32.12
C GLN A 768 49.24 -35.35 30.82
N VAL A 769 49.69 -34.12 30.63
CA VAL A 769 50.51 -33.73 29.47
C VAL A 769 51.91 -34.36 29.54
N ALA A 770 52.50 -34.64 28.38
CA ALA A 770 53.86 -35.20 28.30
C ALA A 770 54.89 -34.25 28.95
N GLY A 771 55.73 -34.77 29.85
CA GLY A 771 56.70 -34.00 30.65
C GLY A 771 56.43 -34.01 32.15
N THR A 772 55.28 -34.52 32.59
CA THR A 772 54.90 -34.65 34.00
C THR A 772 55.36 -35.99 34.59
N THR A 773 55.93 -35.99 35.80
CA THR A 773 56.17 -37.23 36.58
C THR A 773 54.98 -37.55 37.47
N VAL A 774 54.48 -38.79 37.39
CA VAL A 774 53.29 -39.29 38.09
C VAL A 774 53.68 -40.48 38.94
N THR A 775 53.32 -40.48 40.21
CA THR A 775 53.59 -41.58 41.14
C THR A 775 52.34 -42.44 41.30
N PHE A 776 52.45 -43.72 40.98
CA PHE A 776 51.45 -44.74 41.26
C PHE A 776 51.69 -45.34 42.64
N THR A 777 50.63 -45.48 43.43
CA THR A 777 50.65 -46.04 44.78
C THR A 777 49.65 -47.20 44.85
N ALA A 778 50.13 -48.37 45.21
CA ALA A 778 49.36 -49.60 45.32
C ALA A 778 49.00 -49.91 46.78
N SER A 779 47.89 -50.61 46.99
CA SER A 779 47.54 -51.19 48.29
C SER A 779 46.75 -52.47 48.09
N GLY A 780 47.32 -53.58 48.55
CA GLY A 780 46.76 -54.92 48.45
C GLY A 780 45.55 -55.08 49.37
N SER A 781 44.59 -55.87 48.93
CA SER A 781 43.36 -56.16 49.65
C SER A 781 42.96 -57.62 49.51
N GLY A 782 42.24 -58.13 50.52
CA GLY A 782 41.86 -59.53 50.61
C GLY A 782 42.93 -60.40 51.26
N GLY A 783 42.48 -61.41 52.01
CA GLY A 783 43.34 -62.14 52.93
C GLY A 783 43.77 -61.28 54.13
N SER A 784 44.49 -61.88 55.06
CA SER A 784 45.11 -61.20 56.21
C SER A 784 46.62 -61.41 56.14
N GLY A 785 47.42 -60.34 56.10
CA GLY A 785 48.89 -60.40 56.03
C GLY A 785 49.53 -59.19 55.31
N SER A 786 50.87 -59.20 55.17
CA SER A 786 51.63 -58.23 54.37
C SER A 786 51.67 -58.63 52.88
N TYR A 787 51.88 -57.68 51.97
CA TYR A 787 51.85 -57.92 50.51
C TYR A 787 53.14 -57.51 49.81
N GLU A 788 53.41 -58.12 48.65
CA GLU A 788 54.43 -57.71 47.68
C GLU A 788 53.79 -57.24 46.37
N TYR A 789 54.35 -56.20 45.75
CA TYR A 789 53.83 -55.54 44.55
C TYR A 789 54.84 -55.50 43.42
N ARG A 790 54.37 -55.70 42.19
CA ARG A 790 55.11 -55.54 40.93
C ARG A 790 54.39 -54.56 40.03
N PHE A 791 55.11 -53.61 39.41
CA PHE A 791 54.56 -52.68 38.43
C PHE A 791 55.10 -53.00 37.03
N SER A 792 54.19 -53.16 36.07
CA SER A 792 54.48 -53.31 34.63
C SER A 792 53.70 -52.27 33.84
N ILE A 793 54.25 -51.79 32.73
CA ILE A 793 53.61 -50.77 31.90
C ILE A 793 53.64 -51.16 30.43
N LYS A 794 52.48 -51.05 29.77
CA LYS A 794 52.32 -51.20 28.33
C LYS A 794 52.31 -49.84 27.68
N SER A 795 53.23 -49.62 26.75
CA SER A 795 53.24 -48.44 25.89
C SER A 795 52.06 -48.46 24.89
N PRO A 796 51.64 -47.30 24.35
CA PRO A 796 50.58 -47.22 23.33
C PRO A 796 50.85 -48.04 22.07
N SER A 797 52.13 -48.29 21.73
CA SER A 797 52.53 -49.18 20.63
C SER A 797 52.37 -50.67 20.95
N GLY A 798 51.96 -51.00 22.18
CA GLY A 798 51.64 -52.35 22.62
C GLY A 798 52.78 -53.11 23.31
N ALA A 799 53.98 -52.54 23.42
CA ALA A 799 55.11 -53.18 24.08
C ALA A 799 55.04 -53.03 25.61
N TRP A 800 55.25 -54.14 26.34
CA TRP A 800 55.29 -54.18 27.81
C TRP A 800 56.72 -54.03 28.33
N SER A 801 56.87 -53.39 29.49
CA SER A 801 58.09 -53.40 30.31
C SER A 801 57.77 -53.47 31.80
N THR A 802 58.70 -53.98 32.61
CA THR A 802 58.53 -54.13 34.07
C THR A 802 59.54 -53.27 34.81
N PRO A 803 59.21 -51.99 35.07
CA PRO A 803 60.11 -51.07 35.75
C PRO A 803 60.33 -51.39 37.24
N GLN A 804 59.46 -52.21 37.86
CA GLN A 804 59.61 -52.60 39.26
C GLN A 804 59.16 -54.06 39.48
N ALA A 805 60.10 -54.91 39.92
CA ALA A 805 59.85 -56.29 40.33
C ALA A 805 59.09 -56.39 41.67
N TYR A 806 58.68 -57.61 42.06
CA TYR A 806 57.99 -57.83 43.34
C TYR A 806 58.82 -57.35 44.54
N SER A 807 58.24 -56.46 45.33
CA SER A 807 58.82 -55.95 46.56
C SER A 807 57.73 -55.45 47.51
N SER A 808 58.07 -55.22 48.77
CA SER A 808 57.15 -54.56 49.73
C SER A 808 56.92 -53.08 49.42
N THR A 809 57.68 -52.48 48.48
CA THR A 809 57.51 -51.08 48.07
C THR A 809 56.27 -50.93 47.20
N ALA A 810 55.28 -50.24 47.73
CA ALA A 810 53.98 -50.10 47.09
C ALA A 810 53.87 -48.90 46.14
N THR A 811 54.95 -48.19 45.83
CA THR A 811 54.93 -47.01 44.95
C THR A 811 55.87 -47.12 43.76
N TRP A 812 55.53 -46.50 42.63
CA TRP A 812 56.36 -46.38 41.43
C TRP A 812 56.18 -45.02 40.73
N ALA A 813 57.27 -44.31 40.42
CA ALA A 813 57.24 -43.02 39.73
C ALA A 813 57.41 -43.18 38.20
N PHE A 814 56.38 -42.80 37.44
CA PHE A 814 56.35 -42.78 35.99
C PHE A 814 56.67 -41.39 35.44
N ASN A 815 57.86 -41.22 34.86
CA ASN A 815 58.25 -39.99 34.14
C ASN A 815 57.75 -40.03 32.69
N THR A 816 56.83 -39.12 32.34
CA THR A 816 56.23 -39.05 30.99
C THR A 816 57.07 -38.24 29.99
N THR A 817 58.23 -37.70 30.38
CA THR A 817 59.12 -36.96 29.49
C THR A 817 59.60 -37.86 28.35
N GLY A 818 59.41 -37.40 27.11
CA GLY A 818 59.78 -38.15 25.89
C GLY A 818 58.94 -39.40 25.62
N LYS A 819 57.78 -39.56 26.27
CA LYS A 819 56.83 -40.66 26.05
C LYS A 819 55.76 -40.26 25.03
N ALA A 820 55.37 -41.19 24.15
CA ALA A 820 54.39 -40.94 23.10
C ALA A 820 53.00 -40.68 23.68
N ALA A 821 52.24 -39.75 23.07
CA ALA A 821 50.86 -39.52 23.48
C ALA A 821 49.99 -40.75 23.25
N GLY A 822 49.07 -41.00 24.18
CA GLY A 822 48.18 -42.16 24.16
C GLY A 822 48.02 -42.81 25.52
N THR A 823 47.24 -43.89 25.53
CA THR A 823 46.92 -44.62 26.75
C THR A 823 48.03 -45.62 27.07
N TYR A 824 48.71 -45.40 28.19
CA TYR A 824 49.56 -46.40 28.81
C TYR A 824 48.71 -47.28 29.72
N LEU A 825 48.96 -48.59 29.74
CA LEU A 825 48.31 -49.50 30.67
C LEU A 825 49.31 -49.91 31.74
N VAL A 826 49.11 -49.49 32.98
CA VAL A 826 49.96 -49.86 34.12
C VAL A 826 49.31 -51.05 34.83
N GLU A 827 49.93 -52.22 34.73
CA GLU A 827 49.58 -53.40 35.51
C GLU A 827 50.29 -53.36 36.85
N VAL A 828 49.53 -53.40 37.94
CA VAL A 828 50.04 -53.61 39.28
C VAL A 828 49.58 -54.97 39.75
N ALA A 829 50.52 -55.87 39.99
CA ALA A 829 50.24 -57.20 40.48
C ALA A 829 50.62 -57.30 41.96
N VAL A 830 49.77 -57.92 42.77
CA VAL A 830 49.94 -58.15 44.21
C VAL A 830 49.89 -59.63 44.52
N ARG A 831 50.63 -60.02 45.57
CA ARG A 831 50.52 -61.31 46.22
C ARG A 831 50.79 -61.17 47.71
N ALA A 832 50.29 -62.09 48.52
CA ALA A 832 50.69 -62.23 49.91
C ALA A 832 52.22 -62.39 50.00
N ALA A 833 52.83 -61.76 51.00
CA ALA A 833 54.27 -61.81 51.18
C ALA A 833 54.74 -63.26 51.38
N GLY A 834 55.75 -63.68 50.61
CA GLY A 834 56.24 -65.07 50.59
C GLY A 834 55.47 -66.02 49.66
N SER A 835 54.40 -65.57 49.01
CA SER A 835 53.70 -66.37 47.99
C SER A 835 54.58 -66.58 46.76
N THR A 836 54.65 -67.83 46.27
CA THR A 836 55.37 -68.18 45.02
C THR A 836 54.53 -67.97 43.77
N ALA A 837 53.25 -67.58 43.92
CA ALA A 837 52.38 -67.30 42.79
C ALA A 837 52.92 -66.15 41.93
N SER A 838 52.70 -66.24 40.62
CA SER A 838 53.09 -65.20 39.66
C SER A 838 52.36 -63.88 39.91
N PHE A 839 51.15 -63.95 40.46
CA PHE A 839 50.38 -62.93 41.16
C PHE A 839 49.18 -63.62 41.81
N GLU A 840 48.58 -63.02 42.84
CA GLU A 840 47.31 -63.50 43.42
C GLU A 840 46.15 -62.59 43.02
N ALA A 841 46.40 -61.29 42.86
CA ALA A 841 45.51 -60.36 42.18
C ALA A 841 46.34 -59.34 41.38
N TYR A 842 45.74 -58.74 40.37
CA TYR A 842 46.36 -57.63 39.65
C TYR A 842 45.30 -56.61 39.24
N LYS A 843 45.74 -55.38 39.00
CA LYS A 843 44.91 -54.28 38.52
C LYS A 843 45.64 -53.57 37.40
N ASN A 844 44.97 -53.48 36.26
CA ASN A 844 45.38 -52.60 35.18
C ASN A 844 44.75 -51.22 35.39
N VAL A 845 45.59 -50.19 35.39
CA VAL A 845 45.19 -48.78 35.40
C VAL A 845 45.60 -48.16 34.08
N SER A 846 44.61 -47.65 33.34
CA SER A 846 44.87 -46.84 32.16
C SER A 846 45.32 -45.46 32.59
N PHE A 847 46.46 -45.01 32.09
CA PHE A 847 46.97 -43.67 32.28
C PHE A 847 47.23 -43.02 30.93
N VAL A 848 46.38 -42.05 30.59
CA VAL A 848 46.46 -41.29 29.34
C VAL A 848 47.51 -40.19 29.50
N VAL A 849 48.51 -40.23 28.62
CA VAL A 849 49.37 -39.09 28.35
C VAL A 849 48.73 -38.31 27.19
N SER A 850 48.15 -37.14 27.48
CA SER A 850 47.35 -36.37 26.52
C SER A 850 48.17 -35.35 25.74
N THR A 851 47.64 -34.96 24.57
CA THR A 851 48.00 -33.75 23.84
C THR A 851 47.00 -32.62 24.16
N ASN A 852 47.34 -31.39 23.80
CA ASN A 852 46.77 -30.16 24.38
C ASN A 852 45.59 -29.55 23.58
N ALA A 853 44.54 -30.30 23.24
CA ALA A 853 43.49 -29.90 22.28
C ALA A 853 42.56 -28.72 22.71
N ALA A 854 42.17 -27.86 21.76
CA ALA A 854 41.27 -26.70 21.92
C ALA A 854 39.78 -27.07 21.96
N THR A 855 38.94 -26.33 22.71
CA THR A 855 37.49 -26.61 22.86
C THR A 855 36.56 -25.50 22.35
N GLY A 856 37.07 -24.33 21.97
CA GLY A 856 36.25 -23.23 21.46
C GLY A 856 37.04 -22.14 20.73
N VAL A 857 36.34 -21.28 19.98
CA VAL A 857 36.92 -20.09 19.34
C VAL A 857 35.92 -18.93 19.34
N THR A 858 36.39 -17.74 19.74
CA THR A 858 35.66 -16.47 19.58
C THR A 858 36.21 -15.69 18.39
N VAL A 859 35.38 -14.87 17.75
CA VAL A 859 35.75 -14.10 16.56
C VAL A 859 35.18 -12.70 16.68
N THR A 860 36.00 -11.67 16.49
CA THR A 860 35.63 -10.25 16.42
C THR A 860 36.13 -9.63 15.12
N THR A 861 35.62 -8.46 14.77
CA THR A 861 36.05 -7.69 13.58
C THR A 861 36.42 -6.27 13.99
N ASP A 862 37.39 -5.67 13.31
CA ASP A 862 37.79 -4.27 13.52
C ASP A 862 36.76 -3.27 12.96
N LYS A 863 35.98 -3.70 11.97
CA LYS A 863 34.90 -2.91 11.33
C LYS A 863 33.61 -3.72 11.33
N ALA A 864 32.52 -3.08 11.76
CA ALA A 864 31.20 -3.69 11.75
C ALA A 864 30.71 -3.93 10.31
N SER A 865 30.02 -5.05 10.08
CA SER A 865 29.29 -5.30 8.84
C SER A 865 28.03 -4.41 8.76
N PRO A 866 27.63 -3.89 7.58
CA PRO A 866 28.22 -4.08 6.23
C PRO A 866 29.39 -3.12 5.91
N GLN A 867 30.20 -3.46 4.90
CA GLN A 867 31.27 -2.60 4.37
C GLN A 867 31.26 -2.55 2.83
N VAL A 868 31.62 -1.41 2.23
CA VAL A 868 31.73 -1.25 0.77
C VAL A 868 32.90 -2.05 0.18
N ALA A 869 32.77 -2.47 -1.08
CA ALA A 869 33.87 -3.09 -1.83
C ALA A 869 35.06 -2.12 -1.96
N GLY A 870 36.25 -2.55 -1.51
CA GLY A 870 37.46 -1.72 -1.41
C GLY A 870 37.98 -1.55 0.02
N THR A 871 37.18 -1.88 1.04
CA THR A 871 37.59 -1.86 2.44
C THR A 871 38.36 -3.13 2.84
N THR A 872 39.41 -2.99 3.64
CA THR A 872 40.05 -4.12 4.31
C THR A 872 39.52 -4.27 5.74
N VAL A 873 39.02 -5.47 6.06
CA VAL A 873 38.40 -5.83 7.34
C VAL A 873 39.25 -6.91 8.00
N THR A 874 39.64 -6.72 9.25
CA THR A 874 40.45 -7.68 10.00
C THR A 874 39.55 -8.50 10.92
N PHE A 875 39.51 -9.81 10.70
CA PHE A 875 38.92 -10.78 11.62
C PHE A 875 39.96 -11.19 12.66
N THR A 876 39.60 -11.18 13.93
CA THR A 876 40.47 -11.57 15.04
C THR A 876 39.83 -12.73 15.79
N ALA A 877 40.55 -13.84 15.88
CA ALA A 877 40.13 -15.06 16.55
C ALA A 877 40.80 -15.20 17.93
N SER A 878 40.14 -15.89 18.86
CA SER A 878 40.75 -16.29 20.13
C SER A 878 40.26 -17.67 20.54
N GLY A 879 41.20 -18.62 20.59
CA GLY A 879 40.96 -20.01 20.97
C GLY A 879 40.76 -20.15 22.48
N SER A 880 39.92 -21.09 22.88
CA SER A 880 39.65 -21.43 24.27
C SER A 880 39.69 -22.95 24.50
N GLY A 881 40.02 -23.35 25.72
CA GLY A 881 40.14 -24.76 26.12
C GLY A 881 41.48 -25.41 25.77
N GLY A 882 41.91 -26.39 26.57
CA GLY A 882 43.28 -26.91 26.51
C GLY A 882 44.30 -25.98 27.18
N SER A 883 45.58 -26.35 27.16
CA SER A 883 46.69 -25.46 27.52
C SER A 883 47.64 -25.30 26.33
N GLY A 884 48.56 -24.34 26.34
CA GLY A 884 49.47 -24.10 25.20
C GLY A 884 48.94 -23.15 24.13
N SER A 885 49.65 -23.05 23.01
CA SER A 885 49.34 -22.15 21.89
C SER A 885 48.39 -22.80 20.89
N TYR A 886 47.62 -21.98 20.17
CA TYR A 886 46.66 -22.43 19.15
C TYR A 886 47.11 -22.04 17.74
N GLU A 887 46.65 -22.82 16.76
CA GLU A 887 46.68 -22.51 15.34
C GLU A 887 45.26 -22.24 14.84
N TYR A 888 45.11 -21.23 13.97
CA TYR A 888 43.85 -20.77 13.40
C TYR A 888 43.86 -20.90 11.89
N ARG A 889 42.73 -21.31 11.32
CA ARG A 889 42.44 -21.33 9.89
C ARG A 889 41.23 -20.47 9.61
N PHE A 890 41.31 -19.63 8.59
CA PHE A 890 40.19 -18.83 8.12
C PHE A 890 39.77 -19.32 6.74
N SER A 891 38.49 -19.71 6.61
CA SER A 891 37.85 -20.03 5.35
C SER A 891 36.70 -19.07 5.09
N ILE A 892 36.44 -18.73 3.84
CA ILE A 892 35.38 -17.80 3.45
C ILE A 892 34.57 -18.36 2.29
N LYS A 893 33.24 -18.35 2.45
CA LYS A 893 32.27 -18.65 1.38
C LYS A 893 31.84 -17.37 0.71
N SER A 894 32.03 -17.30 -0.60
CA SER A 894 31.50 -16.22 -1.43
C SER A 894 29.97 -16.30 -1.57
N PRO A 895 29.29 -15.19 -1.92
CA PRO A 895 27.85 -15.17 -2.16
C PRO A 895 27.37 -16.17 -3.24
N SER A 896 28.22 -16.51 -4.20
CA SER A 896 27.95 -17.55 -5.22
C SER A 896 28.03 -18.98 -4.68
N GLY A 897 28.40 -19.15 -3.41
CA GLY A 897 28.44 -20.42 -2.71
C GLY A 897 29.80 -21.12 -2.72
N ALA A 898 30.82 -20.57 -3.39
CA ALA A 898 32.16 -21.16 -3.44
C ALA A 898 32.98 -20.84 -2.19
N TRP A 899 33.60 -21.86 -1.60
CA TRP A 899 34.52 -21.74 -0.46
C TRP A 899 35.97 -21.51 -0.91
N SER A 900 36.71 -20.69 -0.18
CA SER A 900 38.18 -20.61 -0.27
C SER A 900 38.80 -20.51 1.13
N THR A 901 40.07 -20.90 1.27
CA THR A 901 40.80 -20.86 2.55
C THR A 901 41.99 -19.92 2.42
N PRO A 902 41.78 -18.60 2.61
CA PRO A 902 42.83 -17.59 2.46
C PRO A 902 43.94 -17.70 3.51
N GLN A 903 43.70 -18.36 4.63
CA GLN A 903 44.70 -18.61 5.66
C GLN A 903 44.59 -20.04 6.18
N ALA A 904 45.63 -20.84 5.89
CA ALA A 904 45.82 -22.16 6.48
C ALA A 904 46.12 -22.05 7.98
N TYR A 905 46.12 -23.20 8.69
CA TYR A 905 46.46 -23.24 10.11
C TYR A 905 47.81 -22.58 10.40
N SER A 906 47.79 -21.57 11.25
CA SER A 906 48.98 -20.83 11.70
C SER A 906 48.73 -20.24 13.08
N SER A 907 49.79 -19.87 13.80
CA SER A 907 49.66 -19.17 15.10
C SER A 907 49.10 -17.75 14.98
N THR A 908 48.96 -17.22 13.76
CA THR A 908 48.39 -15.89 13.51
C THR A 908 46.88 -15.93 13.72
N ALA A 909 46.42 -15.26 14.77
CA ALA A 909 45.00 -15.22 15.14
C ALA A 909 44.18 -14.19 14.36
N THR A 910 44.78 -13.46 13.42
CA THR A 910 44.11 -12.45 12.62
C THR A 910 44.15 -12.79 11.13
N TRP A 911 43.11 -12.36 10.40
CA TRP A 911 43.06 -12.43 8.94
C TRP A 911 42.46 -11.13 8.37
N ALA A 912 43.18 -10.50 7.43
CA ALA A 912 42.74 -9.31 6.73
C ALA A 912 41.98 -9.68 5.45
N PHE A 913 40.66 -9.48 5.46
CA PHE A 913 39.77 -9.62 4.32
C PHE A 913 39.74 -8.34 3.50
N ASN A 914 40.44 -8.33 2.36
CA ASN A 914 40.36 -7.25 1.37
C ASN A 914 39.14 -7.44 0.47
N THR A 915 38.16 -6.54 0.55
CA THR A 915 36.93 -6.59 -0.26
C THR A 915 37.11 -6.03 -1.67
N THR A 916 38.29 -5.53 -2.04
CA THR A 916 38.59 -5.03 -3.38
C THR A 916 38.36 -6.12 -4.43
N GLY A 917 37.52 -5.85 -5.42
CA GLY A 917 37.19 -6.79 -6.50
C GLY A 917 36.35 -8.01 -6.06
N LYS A 918 35.78 -8.00 -4.85
CA LYS A 918 34.88 -9.05 -4.36
C LYS A 918 33.44 -8.73 -4.71
N ALA A 919 32.67 -9.75 -5.12
CA ALA A 919 31.25 -9.60 -5.46
C ALA A 919 30.45 -9.12 -4.24
N ALA A 920 29.46 -8.25 -4.44
CA ALA A 920 28.58 -7.86 -3.34
C ALA A 920 27.70 -9.02 -2.87
N GLY A 921 27.35 -9.00 -1.59
CA GLY A 921 26.53 -10.01 -0.92
C GLY A 921 27.11 -10.46 0.41
N THR A 922 26.45 -11.43 1.03
CA THR A 922 26.85 -12.00 2.31
C THR A 922 27.93 -13.05 2.13
N TYR A 923 29.08 -12.80 2.73
CA TYR A 923 30.15 -13.77 2.88
C TYR A 923 30.01 -14.50 4.22
N LEU A 924 30.23 -15.80 4.23
CA LEU A 924 30.26 -16.60 5.46
C LEU A 924 31.71 -16.97 5.77
N VAL A 925 32.25 -16.45 6.88
CA VAL A 925 33.60 -16.73 7.35
C VAL A 925 33.56 -17.84 8.39
N GLU A 926 34.22 -18.96 8.11
CA GLU A 926 34.52 -20.00 9.08
C GLU A 926 35.89 -19.74 9.70
N VAL A 927 35.95 -19.71 11.03
CA VAL A 927 37.21 -19.69 11.78
C VAL A 927 37.32 -21.00 12.53
N ALA A 928 38.33 -21.79 12.20
CA ALA A 928 38.61 -23.06 12.85
C ALA A 928 39.90 -22.97 13.68
N VAL A 929 39.92 -23.56 14.86
CA VAL A 929 41.05 -23.58 15.80
C VAL A 929 41.47 -25.00 16.13
N ARG A 930 42.76 -25.19 16.37
CA ARG A 930 43.35 -26.41 16.94
C ARG A 930 44.57 -26.06 17.79
N ALA A 931 45.01 -26.96 18.65
CA ALA A 931 46.27 -26.83 19.37
C ALA A 931 47.46 -26.80 18.40
N ALA A 932 48.49 -26.02 18.73
CA ALA A 932 49.70 -25.95 17.93
C ALA A 932 50.37 -27.34 17.80
N GLY A 933 50.68 -27.74 16.57
CA GLY A 933 51.20 -29.08 16.26
C GLY A 933 50.15 -30.20 16.19
N SER A 934 48.86 -29.91 16.38
CA SER A 934 47.78 -30.89 16.17
C SER A 934 47.62 -31.21 14.68
N THR A 935 47.48 -32.48 14.34
CA THR A 935 47.18 -32.94 12.97
C THR A 935 45.67 -32.99 12.69
N ALA A 936 44.82 -32.61 13.66
CA ALA A 936 43.38 -32.58 13.48
C ALA A 936 42.97 -31.54 12.41
N SER A 937 41.89 -31.85 11.69
CA SER A 937 41.32 -30.97 10.66
C SER A 937 40.70 -29.69 11.23
N PHE A 938 40.21 -29.77 12.47
CA PHE A 938 39.89 -28.69 13.41
C PHE A 938 39.56 -29.34 14.76
N GLU A 939 39.66 -28.59 15.86
CA GLU A 939 39.21 -29.02 17.19
C GLU A 939 37.98 -28.24 17.66
N ALA A 940 37.85 -26.97 17.25
CA ALA A 940 36.60 -26.20 17.33
C ALA A 940 36.49 -25.21 16.14
N TYR A 941 35.27 -24.75 15.82
CA TYR A 941 35.06 -23.76 14.76
C TYR A 941 33.86 -22.83 15.03
N LYS A 942 33.80 -21.69 14.35
CA LYS A 942 32.69 -20.73 14.40
C LYS A 942 32.45 -20.06 13.05
N TYR A 943 31.18 -19.83 12.71
CA TYR A 943 30.78 -19.04 11.53
C TYR A 943 30.46 -17.59 11.90
N VAL A 944 30.88 -16.65 11.05
CA VAL A 944 30.56 -15.22 11.11
C VAL A 944 30.08 -14.75 9.74
N SER A 945 28.93 -14.12 9.68
CA SER A 945 28.41 -13.51 8.45
C SER A 945 28.94 -12.07 8.29
N PHE A 946 29.40 -11.73 7.10
CA PHE A 946 29.93 -10.39 6.79
C PHE A 946 29.45 -9.92 5.41
N VAL A 947 28.82 -8.74 5.34
CA VAL A 947 28.19 -8.23 4.12
C VAL A 947 29.11 -7.24 3.40
N VAL A 948 29.40 -7.51 2.12
CA VAL A 948 30.06 -6.58 1.21
C VAL A 948 29.01 -5.90 0.32
N SER A 949 28.94 -4.57 0.32
CA SER A 949 28.00 -3.79 -0.50
C SER A 949 28.63 -3.22 -1.78
N THR A 950 27.81 -2.95 -2.81
CA THR A 950 28.22 -2.27 -4.06
C THR A 950 28.20 -0.74 -3.92
N ASN A 951 29.05 -0.08 -4.73
CA ASN A 951 29.06 1.36 -4.98
C ASN A 951 28.14 1.74 -6.17
N ALA A 952 26.93 1.19 -6.26
CA ALA A 952 26.05 1.45 -7.41
C ALA A 952 25.60 2.92 -7.45
N ALA A 953 25.60 3.52 -8.65
CA ALA A 953 25.00 4.83 -8.86
C ALA A 953 23.48 4.73 -8.59
N THR A 954 22.96 5.56 -7.68
CA THR A 954 21.54 5.56 -7.32
C THR A 954 20.73 6.61 -8.09
N GLY A 955 21.40 7.49 -8.84
CA GLY A 955 20.73 8.49 -9.67
C GLY A 955 21.65 9.12 -10.71
N VAL A 956 21.02 9.82 -11.66
CA VAL A 956 21.70 10.71 -12.61
C VAL A 956 20.88 11.98 -12.78
N THR A 957 21.55 13.11 -12.63
CA THR A 957 21.01 14.42 -12.98
C THR A 957 21.44 14.74 -14.40
N VAL A 958 20.58 15.43 -15.15
CA VAL A 958 20.85 15.84 -16.53
C VAL A 958 20.45 17.29 -16.65
N THR A 959 21.37 18.12 -17.09
CA THR A 959 21.17 19.53 -17.43
C THR A 959 21.46 19.74 -18.91
N THR A 960 20.99 20.86 -19.46
CA THR A 960 21.28 21.27 -20.84
C THR A 960 21.84 22.68 -20.82
N ASP A 961 22.77 22.98 -21.73
CA ASP A 961 23.30 24.35 -21.90
C ASP A 961 22.26 25.31 -22.51
N LYS A 962 21.27 24.77 -23.23
CA LYS A 962 20.16 25.49 -23.84
C LYS A 962 18.85 24.84 -23.45
N THR A 963 17.90 25.64 -22.99
CA THR A 963 16.57 25.19 -22.59
C THR A 963 15.75 24.72 -23.79
N SER A 964 14.97 23.65 -23.63
CA SER A 964 13.97 23.24 -24.63
C SER A 964 12.75 24.18 -24.60
N PRO A 965 12.10 24.51 -25.73
CA PRO A 965 12.40 24.09 -27.10
C PRO A 965 13.55 24.88 -27.75
N GLN A 966 14.16 24.31 -28.80
CA GLN A 966 15.12 25.01 -29.67
C GLN A 966 14.72 24.89 -31.14
N VAL A 967 14.90 25.95 -31.93
CA VAL A 967 14.68 25.90 -33.37
C VAL A 967 15.63 24.91 -34.05
N ALA A 968 15.19 24.27 -35.13
CA ALA A 968 16.05 23.40 -35.93
C ALA A 968 17.27 24.19 -36.45
N GLY A 969 18.49 23.69 -36.20
CA GLY A 969 19.75 24.38 -36.51
C GLY A 969 20.64 24.70 -35.30
N THR A 970 20.12 24.53 -34.08
CA THR A 970 20.86 24.74 -32.84
C THR A 970 21.60 23.48 -32.38
N THR A 971 22.82 23.63 -31.85
CA THR A 971 23.49 22.54 -31.12
C THR A 971 23.29 22.70 -29.61
N VAL A 972 22.84 21.64 -28.95
CA VAL A 972 22.48 21.58 -27.53
C VAL A 972 23.35 20.55 -26.82
N THR A 973 24.03 20.94 -25.77
CA THR A 973 24.87 20.05 -24.96
C THR A 973 24.10 19.56 -23.74
N PHE A 974 23.86 18.26 -23.68
CA PHE A 974 23.38 17.58 -22.48
C PHE A 974 24.57 17.30 -21.56
N THR A 975 24.45 17.62 -20.29
CA THR A 975 25.46 17.35 -19.24
C THR A 975 24.84 16.48 -18.16
N ALA A 976 25.44 15.33 -17.92
CA ALA A 976 25.04 14.37 -16.91
C ALA A 976 25.90 14.51 -15.65
N SER A 977 25.34 14.19 -14.49
CA SER A 977 26.09 14.02 -13.26
C SER A 977 25.46 12.90 -12.43
N GLY A 978 26.23 11.83 -12.26
CA GLY A 978 25.85 10.66 -11.46
C GLY A 978 25.84 10.98 -9.96
N SER A 979 24.93 10.35 -9.23
CA SER A 979 24.77 10.49 -7.78
C SER A 979 24.62 9.12 -7.13
N GLY A 980 25.10 8.99 -5.89
CA GLY A 980 25.04 7.76 -5.11
C GLY A 980 26.19 6.79 -5.42
N GLY A 981 26.58 6.01 -4.42
CA GLY A 981 27.81 5.22 -4.46
C GLY A 981 29.07 6.07 -4.19
N SER A 982 30.25 5.45 -4.27
CA SER A 982 31.55 6.12 -4.22
C SER A 982 32.43 5.68 -5.39
N GLY A 983 33.10 6.61 -6.07
CA GLY A 983 33.91 6.34 -7.28
C GLY A 983 33.57 7.24 -8.48
N SER A 984 34.11 6.92 -9.65
CA SER A 984 33.82 7.59 -10.93
C SER A 984 32.69 6.88 -11.69
N TYR A 985 32.01 7.59 -12.60
CA TYR A 985 30.86 7.08 -13.35
C TYR A 985 31.14 7.05 -14.86
N GLU A 986 30.42 6.16 -15.57
CA GLU A 986 30.31 6.13 -17.02
C GLU A 986 28.86 6.47 -17.45
N TYR A 987 28.73 7.22 -18.55
CA TYR A 987 27.46 7.72 -19.07
C TYR A 987 27.24 7.28 -20.51
N ARG A 988 25.99 6.92 -20.82
CA ARG A 988 25.50 6.63 -22.19
C ARG A 988 24.35 7.59 -22.51
N PHE A 989 24.35 8.15 -23.71
CA PHE A 989 23.25 8.97 -24.22
C PHE A 989 22.56 8.25 -25.38
N SER A 990 21.24 8.07 -25.25
CA SER A 990 20.35 7.56 -26.29
C SER A 990 19.28 8.60 -26.59
N ILE A 991 18.84 8.68 -27.84
CA ILE A 991 17.81 9.63 -28.29
C ILE A 991 16.76 8.94 -29.15
N LYS A 992 15.48 9.18 -28.82
CA LYS A 992 14.31 8.77 -29.59
C LYS A 992 13.82 9.93 -30.44
N SER A 993 13.68 9.74 -31.75
CA SER A 993 13.07 10.73 -32.65
C SER A 993 11.55 10.85 -32.44
N PRO A 994 10.92 11.94 -32.92
CA PRO A 994 9.46 12.09 -32.92
C PRO A 994 8.72 10.97 -33.66
N SER A 995 9.35 10.35 -34.67
CA SER A 995 8.84 9.17 -35.38
C SER A 995 8.92 7.87 -34.57
N GLY A 996 9.51 7.91 -33.38
CA GLY A 996 9.59 6.79 -32.45
C GLY A 996 10.86 5.92 -32.56
N ALA A 997 11.79 6.25 -33.45
CA ALA A 997 13.03 5.48 -33.64
C ALA A 997 14.11 5.87 -32.63
N TRP A 998 14.77 4.88 -32.01
CA TRP A 998 15.87 5.08 -31.08
C TRP A 998 17.24 5.06 -31.78
N SER A 999 18.17 5.86 -31.27
CA SER A 999 19.59 5.81 -31.64
C SER A 999 20.47 6.08 -30.41
N THR A 1000 21.69 5.57 -30.40
CA THR A 1000 22.64 5.76 -29.28
C THR A 1000 23.87 6.53 -29.78
N PRO A 1001 23.82 7.87 -29.79
CA PRO A 1001 24.92 8.70 -30.30
C PRO A 1001 26.17 8.66 -29.41
N GLN A 1002 26.07 8.22 -28.16
CA GLN A 1002 27.21 8.08 -27.26
C GLN A 1002 27.08 6.81 -26.41
N ALA A 1003 28.00 5.87 -26.60
CA ALA A 1003 28.15 4.68 -25.75
C ALA A 1003 28.70 5.06 -24.36
N TYR A 1004 28.69 4.09 -23.43
CA TYR A 1004 29.24 4.29 -22.08
C TYR A 1004 30.68 4.79 -22.12
N SER A 1005 30.91 5.95 -21.51
CA SER A 1005 32.23 6.57 -21.37
C SER A 1005 32.27 7.45 -20.14
N SER A 1006 33.46 7.84 -19.68
CA SER A 1006 33.62 8.83 -18.60
C SER A 1006 33.20 10.25 -19.01
N THR A 1007 32.92 10.49 -20.29
CA THR A 1007 32.46 11.78 -20.81
C THR A 1007 31.00 12.00 -20.39
N ALA A 1008 30.80 12.93 -19.47
CA ALA A 1008 29.47 13.25 -18.94
C ALA A 1008 28.66 14.21 -19.82
N THR A 1009 29.16 14.58 -21.01
CA THR A 1009 28.48 15.50 -21.91
C THR A 1009 28.22 14.89 -23.28
N TRP A 1010 27.14 15.31 -23.94
CA TRP A 1010 26.82 14.96 -25.32
C TRP A 1010 26.20 16.16 -26.06
N ALA A 1011 26.74 16.49 -27.24
CA ALA A 1011 26.25 17.58 -28.09
C ALA A 1011 25.24 17.07 -29.14
N PHE A 1012 23.98 17.45 -28.98
CA PHE A 1012 22.88 17.20 -29.89
C PHE A 1012 22.75 18.33 -30.92
N ASN A 1013 23.15 18.07 -32.17
CA ASN A 1013 22.94 19.01 -33.28
C ASN A 1013 21.53 18.81 -33.90
N THR A 1014 20.70 19.86 -33.83
CA THR A 1014 19.33 19.84 -34.37
C THR A 1014 19.23 20.22 -35.85
N THR A 1015 20.33 20.55 -36.53
CA THR A 1015 20.33 20.84 -37.97
C THR A 1015 19.78 19.64 -38.76
N GLY A 1016 18.76 19.89 -39.59
CA GLY A 1016 18.11 18.85 -40.41
C GLY A 1016 17.30 17.83 -39.62
N LYS A 1017 17.05 18.06 -38.32
CA LYS A 1017 16.18 17.22 -37.50
C LYS A 1017 14.73 17.69 -37.60
N ALA A 1018 13.80 16.73 -37.71
CA ALA A 1018 12.37 17.04 -37.76
C ALA A 1018 11.91 17.76 -36.49
N ALA A 1019 11.00 18.72 -36.63
CA ALA A 1019 10.35 19.34 -35.50
C ALA A 1019 9.53 18.31 -34.70
N GLY A 1020 9.49 18.48 -33.38
CA GLY A 1020 8.80 17.59 -32.45
C GLY A 1020 9.63 17.25 -31.22
N THR A 1021 9.07 16.40 -30.37
CA THR A 1021 9.69 15.99 -29.10
C THR A 1021 10.64 14.82 -29.31
N TYR A 1022 11.91 15.03 -28.97
CA TYR A 1022 12.92 13.98 -28.83
C TYR A 1022 12.98 13.54 -27.37
N LEU A 1023 13.13 12.25 -27.11
CA LEU A 1023 13.36 11.72 -25.77
C LEU A 1023 14.82 11.33 -25.63
N VAL A 1024 15.58 12.05 -24.80
CA VAL A 1024 16.98 11.76 -24.50
C VAL A 1024 17.06 10.95 -23.22
N GLU A 1025 17.45 9.69 -23.33
CA GLU A 1025 17.76 8.83 -22.19
C GLU A 1025 19.25 8.97 -21.87
N VAL A 1026 19.55 9.36 -20.63
CA VAL A 1026 20.90 9.34 -20.08
C VAL A 1026 20.98 8.23 -19.05
N ALA A 1027 21.80 7.23 -19.32
CA ALA A 1027 22.03 6.12 -18.41
C ALA A 1027 23.40 6.25 -17.76
N VAL A 1028 23.49 6.02 -16.45
CA VAL A 1028 24.72 6.06 -15.66
C VAL A 1028 25.01 4.69 -15.04
N ARG A 1029 26.28 4.38 -14.87
CA ARG A 1029 26.77 3.26 -14.06
C ARG A 1029 28.12 3.61 -13.44
N ALA A 1030 28.50 2.94 -12.35
CA ALA A 1030 29.85 3.03 -11.82
C ALA A 1030 30.88 2.59 -12.87
N ALA A 1031 32.04 3.26 -12.91
CA ALA A 1031 33.09 2.94 -13.87
C ALA A 1031 33.56 1.48 -13.72
N GLY A 1032 33.63 0.75 -14.84
CA GLY A 1032 33.94 -0.69 -14.84
C GLY A 1032 32.76 -1.62 -14.52
N SER A 1033 31.56 -1.09 -14.26
CA SER A 1033 30.34 -1.89 -14.10
C SER A 1033 29.94 -2.55 -15.43
N THR A 1034 29.61 -3.84 -15.38
CA THR A 1034 29.07 -4.58 -16.55
C THR A 1034 27.55 -4.45 -16.68
N ALA A 1035 26.90 -3.71 -15.78
CA ALA A 1035 25.45 -3.47 -15.85
C ALA A 1035 25.08 -2.68 -17.11
N SER A 1036 23.89 -2.98 -17.66
CA SER A 1036 23.33 -2.27 -18.82
C SER A 1036 22.97 -0.81 -18.50
N PHE A 1037 22.66 -0.53 -17.24
CA PHE A 1037 22.65 0.77 -16.53
C PHE A 1037 22.45 0.49 -15.02
N GLU A 1038 22.80 1.44 -14.15
CA GLU A 1038 22.49 1.38 -12.70
C GLU A 1038 21.41 2.39 -12.32
N ALA A 1039 21.42 3.57 -12.96
CA ALA A 1039 20.30 4.50 -12.97
C ALA A 1039 20.18 5.14 -14.37
N TYR A 1040 19.00 5.64 -14.71
CA TYR A 1040 18.80 6.40 -15.93
C TYR A 1040 17.81 7.53 -15.71
N LYS A 1041 17.86 8.53 -16.58
CA LYS A 1041 16.89 9.64 -16.61
C LYS A 1041 16.53 9.95 -18.05
N ASN A 1042 15.23 10.03 -18.30
CA ASN A 1042 14.69 10.51 -19.56
C ASN A 1042 14.44 12.01 -19.49
N VAL A 1043 14.94 12.74 -20.48
CA VAL A 1043 14.72 14.18 -20.66
C VAL A 1043 14.07 14.40 -22.02
N SER A 1044 12.89 15.01 -22.01
CA SER A 1044 12.24 15.44 -23.24
C SER A 1044 12.89 16.73 -23.74
N PHE A 1045 13.24 16.77 -25.03
CA PHE A 1045 13.81 17.93 -25.70
C PHE A 1045 13.07 18.22 -27.00
N VAL A 1046 12.47 19.39 -27.12
CA VAL A 1046 11.61 19.77 -28.24
C VAL A 1046 12.43 20.56 -29.26
N VAL A 1047 12.40 20.12 -30.51
CA VAL A 1047 12.88 20.91 -31.65
C VAL A 1047 11.67 21.61 -32.28
N SER A 1048 11.65 22.94 -32.32
CA SER A 1048 10.53 23.74 -32.83
C SER A 1048 10.76 24.24 -34.26
N THR A 1049 9.67 24.59 -34.94
CA THR A 1049 9.71 25.44 -36.14
C THR A 1049 9.83 26.92 -35.73
N PRO A 1050 10.34 27.81 -36.61
CA PRO A 1050 10.27 29.25 -36.38
C PRO A 1050 8.81 29.71 -36.18
N ALA A 1051 8.59 30.72 -35.32
CA ALA A 1051 7.27 31.33 -35.13
C ALA A 1051 6.85 32.16 -36.37
N PRO A 1052 5.54 32.27 -36.68
CA PRO A 1052 5.08 33.13 -37.77
C PRO A 1052 5.29 34.63 -37.42
N PRO A 1053 5.63 35.47 -38.41
CA PRO A 1053 5.94 36.89 -38.20
C PRO A 1053 4.70 37.77 -38.00
N ASP A 1054 4.89 38.88 -37.27
CA ASP A 1054 3.87 39.92 -37.06
C ASP A 1054 3.57 40.71 -38.35
N MET A 1055 2.27 40.92 -38.63
CA MET A 1055 1.80 41.79 -39.72
C MET A 1055 1.50 43.21 -39.21
N ASN A 1056 2.11 44.18 -39.86
CA ASN A 1056 1.84 45.62 -39.69
C ASN A 1056 0.86 46.09 -40.77
N VAL A 1057 -0.07 46.97 -40.39
CA VAL A 1057 -1.01 47.59 -41.33
C VAL A 1057 -1.01 49.10 -41.10
N ALA A 1058 -0.77 49.87 -42.16
CA ALA A 1058 -0.90 51.31 -42.21
C ALA A 1058 -2.25 51.70 -42.83
N ILE A 1059 -2.91 52.67 -42.22
CA ILE A 1059 -4.19 53.24 -42.66
C ILE A 1059 -4.13 54.76 -42.46
N GLU A 1060 -4.63 55.52 -43.45
CA GLU A 1060 -4.56 56.99 -43.43
C GLU A 1060 -5.46 57.61 -42.35
N ASN A 1061 -6.68 57.10 -42.15
CA ASN A 1061 -7.62 57.58 -41.12
C ASN A 1061 -8.53 56.43 -40.64
N THR A 1062 -8.86 56.37 -39.35
CA THR A 1062 -9.84 55.41 -38.78
C THR A 1062 -11.28 55.93 -38.77
N THR A 1063 -11.48 57.13 -39.32
CA THR A 1063 -12.77 57.81 -39.49
C THR A 1063 -12.83 58.48 -40.87
N ALA A 1064 -13.94 58.40 -41.59
CA ALA A 1064 -14.09 59.03 -42.92
C ALA A 1064 -15.51 59.56 -43.18
N GLU A 1065 -15.64 60.54 -44.07
CA GLU A 1065 -16.93 61.01 -44.60
C GLU A 1065 -17.32 60.19 -45.85
N GLY A 1066 -18.62 60.00 -46.07
CA GLY A 1066 -19.15 59.37 -47.29
C GLY A 1066 -18.65 60.06 -48.58
N GLY A 1067 -17.93 59.31 -49.43
CA GLY A 1067 -17.29 59.82 -50.65
C GLY A 1067 -15.76 59.87 -50.59
N SER A 1068 -15.15 59.53 -49.46
CA SER A 1068 -13.70 59.40 -49.29
C SER A 1068 -13.15 58.10 -49.91
N VAL A 1069 -11.85 58.08 -50.22
CA VAL A 1069 -11.12 56.86 -50.57
C VAL A 1069 -10.18 56.53 -49.41
N ILE A 1070 -10.26 55.30 -48.88
CA ILE A 1070 -9.43 54.85 -47.76
C ILE A 1070 -8.50 53.74 -48.25
N THR A 1071 -7.20 53.91 -48.07
CA THR A 1071 -6.19 52.92 -48.47
C THR A 1071 -5.67 52.15 -47.25
N PHE A 1072 -5.67 50.82 -47.35
CA PHE A 1072 -5.13 49.88 -46.38
C PHE A 1072 -3.84 49.28 -46.96
N ALA A 1073 -2.70 49.49 -46.28
CA ALA A 1073 -1.41 48.97 -46.70
C ALA A 1073 -0.84 48.00 -45.66
N ALA A 1074 -0.70 46.73 -46.02
CA ALA A 1074 -0.14 45.69 -45.17
C ALA A 1074 1.37 45.51 -45.43
N SER A 1075 2.11 45.10 -44.39
CA SER A 1075 3.51 44.69 -44.50
C SER A 1075 3.80 43.62 -43.46
N VAL A 1076 4.63 42.63 -43.82
CA VAL A 1076 5.07 41.57 -42.92
C VAL A 1076 6.57 41.73 -42.70
N ALA A 1077 7.01 41.78 -41.45
CA ALA A 1077 8.39 42.09 -41.11
C ALA A 1077 9.29 40.84 -41.12
N ASP A 1078 9.44 40.20 -42.29
CA ASP A 1078 10.43 39.12 -42.49
C ASP A 1078 10.99 39.10 -43.94
N THR A 1079 11.70 38.03 -44.32
CA THR A 1079 12.33 37.87 -45.63
C THR A 1079 11.52 37.06 -46.66
N ASN A 1080 10.30 36.62 -46.32
CA ASN A 1080 9.47 35.81 -47.20
C ASN A 1080 8.65 36.67 -48.17
N SER A 1081 8.17 36.06 -49.27
CA SER A 1081 7.20 36.68 -50.18
C SER A 1081 5.78 36.31 -49.76
N TYR A 1082 4.86 37.27 -49.74
CA TYR A 1082 3.48 37.09 -49.25
C TYR A 1082 2.42 37.36 -50.31
N GLU A 1083 1.29 36.70 -50.13
CA GLU A 1083 0.01 37.01 -50.76
C GLU A 1083 -0.97 37.52 -49.69
N PHE A 1084 -1.78 38.51 -50.04
CA PHE A 1084 -2.70 39.21 -49.14
C PHE A 1084 -4.15 39.08 -49.61
N ARG A 1085 -5.07 38.91 -48.66
CA ARG A 1085 -6.52 38.92 -48.87
C ARG A 1085 -7.14 39.98 -47.96
N PHE A 1086 -8.14 40.69 -48.47
CA PHE A 1086 -8.83 41.75 -47.74
C PHE A 1086 -10.32 41.42 -47.61
N TRP A 1087 -10.83 41.58 -46.40
CA TRP A 1087 -12.23 41.42 -46.05
C TRP A 1087 -12.81 42.75 -45.57
N LEU A 1088 -14.08 43.00 -45.91
CA LEU A 1088 -14.85 44.13 -45.43
C LEU A 1088 -16.17 43.65 -44.83
N LYS A 1089 -16.56 44.24 -43.69
CA LYS A 1089 -17.87 44.06 -43.06
C LYS A 1089 -18.51 45.41 -42.81
N ALA A 1090 -19.66 45.62 -43.46
CA ALA A 1090 -20.49 46.80 -43.25
C ALA A 1090 -21.37 46.69 -41.98
N PRO A 1091 -21.87 47.82 -41.43
CA PRO A 1091 -22.75 47.82 -40.26
C PRO A 1091 -23.97 46.90 -40.47
N GLY A 1092 -24.12 45.91 -39.59
CA GLY A 1092 -25.23 44.95 -39.66
C GLY A 1092 -25.20 43.99 -40.87
N LYS A 1093 -24.08 43.87 -41.58
CA LYS A 1093 -23.91 42.94 -42.72
C LYS A 1093 -22.89 41.85 -42.42
N ALA A 1094 -22.85 40.84 -43.29
CA ALA A 1094 -21.85 39.77 -43.27
C ALA A 1094 -20.49 40.25 -43.80
N TRP A 1095 -19.43 39.49 -43.49
CA TRP A 1095 -18.11 39.68 -44.09
C TRP A 1095 -18.14 39.36 -45.58
N THR A 1096 -17.46 40.18 -46.37
CA THR A 1096 -17.29 39.98 -47.81
C THR A 1096 -15.81 40.05 -48.16
N ILE A 1097 -15.34 39.13 -48.99
CA ILE A 1097 -14.00 39.21 -49.58
C ILE A 1097 -14.07 40.33 -50.61
N VAL A 1098 -13.37 41.42 -50.35
CA VAL A 1098 -13.24 42.55 -51.29
C VAL A 1098 -12.03 42.35 -52.20
N ARG A 1099 -11.06 41.55 -51.76
CA ARG A 1099 -9.91 41.13 -52.56
C ARG A 1099 -9.37 39.80 -52.06
N ASP A 1100 -9.20 38.83 -52.96
CA ASP A 1100 -8.63 37.52 -52.63
C ASP A 1100 -7.09 37.53 -52.71
N TYR A 1101 -6.44 36.44 -52.29
CA TYR A 1101 -4.99 36.30 -52.21
C TYR A 1101 -4.26 36.65 -53.50
N ASP A 1102 -3.50 37.74 -53.46
CA ASP A 1102 -2.52 38.10 -54.48
C ASP A 1102 -1.32 38.83 -53.86
N SER A 1103 -0.27 39.09 -54.64
CA SER A 1103 0.98 39.69 -54.14
C SER A 1103 0.88 41.19 -53.76
N THR A 1104 -0.28 41.81 -53.92
CA THR A 1104 -0.49 43.24 -53.67
C THR A 1104 -0.85 43.45 -52.22
N SER A 1105 -0.02 44.21 -51.53
CA SER A 1105 -0.19 44.50 -50.11
C SER A 1105 -1.10 45.69 -49.83
N GLU A 1106 -1.78 46.23 -50.84
CA GLU A 1106 -2.62 47.43 -50.73
C GLU A 1106 -4.03 47.21 -51.28
N TRP A 1107 -5.02 47.79 -50.60
CA TRP A 1107 -6.40 47.86 -51.05
C TRP A 1107 -7.00 49.24 -50.75
N SER A 1108 -7.60 49.87 -51.76
CA SER A 1108 -8.31 51.15 -51.63
C SER A 1108 -9.82 50.94 -51.69
N TRP A 1109 -10.53 51.53 -50.74
CA TRP A 1109 -11.98 51.44 -50.61
C TRP A 1109 -12.64 52.80 -50.87
N GLU A 1110 -13.50 52.88 -51.90
CA GLU A 1110 -14.36 54.06 -52.15
C GLU A 1110 -15.61 53.99 -51.26
N THR A 1111 -15.80 55.00 -50.41
CA THR A 1111 -16.92 54.99 -49.44
C THR A 1111 -18.21 55.59 -49.99
N LEU A 1112 -18.23 56.04 -51.25
CA LEU A 1112 -19.40 56.64 -51.88
C LEU A 1112 -20.55 55.62 -52.01
N GLY A 1113 -21.73 55.96 -51.47
CA GLY A 1113 -22.91 55.11 -51.55
C GLY A 1113 -23.02 54.02 -50.45
N HIS A 1114 -22.08 53.99 -49.51
CA HIS A 1114 -22.11 53.11 -48.35
C HIS A 1114 -22.81 53.78 -47.14
N PRO A 1115 -23.65 53.05 -46.37
CA PRO A 1115 -24.37 53.63 -45.23
C PRO A 1115 -23.43 54.03 -44.08
N PRO A 1116 -23.75 55.09 -43.31
CA PRO A 1116 -22.95 55.49 -42.16
C PRO A 1116 -22.97 54.41 -41.06
N GLY A 1117 -21.87 54.30 -40.31
CA GLY A 1117 -21.71 53.36 -39.20
C GLY A 1117 -20.32 52.72 -39.12
N THR A 1118 -20.17 51.75 -38.21
CA THR A 1118 -18.91 51.04 -37.97
C THR A 1118 -18.67 49.91 -38.97
N TYR A 1119 -17.59 50.02 -39.74
CA TYR A 1119 -17.07 48.99 -40.64
C TYR A 1119 -15.90 48.26 -39.98
N GLN A 1120 -15.74 46.98 -40.29
CA GLN A 1120 -14.57 46.19 -39.91
C GLN A 1120 -13.83 45.71 -41.16
N VAL A 1121 -12.51 45.72 -41.11
CA VAL A 1121 -11.63 45.26 -42.21
C VAL A 1121 -10.66 44.23 -41.66
N GLU A 1122 -10.55 43.08 -42.33
CA GLU A 1122 -9.57 42.03 -42.02
C GLU A 1122 -8.58 41.93 -43.17
N ILE A 1123 -7.30 41.79 -42.87
CA ILE A 1123 -6.26 41.54 -43.85
C ILE A 1123 -5.54 40.26 -43.47
N ASP A 1124 -5.60 39.28 -44.36
CA ASP A 1124 -4.91 38.01 -44.22
C ASP A 1124 -3.62 38.07 -45.04
N ALA A 1125 -2.55 37.44 -44.55
CA ALA A 1125 -1.34 37.20 -45.33
C ALA A 1125 -0.94 35.73 -45.23
N ARG A 1126 -0.46 35.19 -46.34
CA ARG A 1126 0.16 33.88 -46.40
C ARG A 1126 1.45 33.94 -47.21
N VAL A 1127 2.42 33.10 -46.90
CA VAL A 1127 3.63 32.92 -47.69
C VAL A 1127 3.22 32.42 -49.08
N SER A 1128 3.73 33.06 -50.12
CA SER A 1128 3.36 32.72 -51.50
C SER A 1128 3.70 31.25 -51.80
N GLY A 1129 2.75 30.52 -52.37
CA GLY A 1129 2.87 29.09 -52.67
C GLY A 1129 2.62 28.13 -51.51
N THR A 1130 2.20 28.60 -50.32
CA THR A 1130 1.77 27.72 -49.21
C THR A 1130 0.24 27.60 -49.13
N SER A 1131 -0.24 26.48 -48.58
CA SER A 1131 -1.65 26.30 -48.20
C SER A 1131 -1.73 25.96 -46.71
N PRO A 1132 -1.70 26.97 -45.83
CA PRO A 1132 -1.77 26.77 -44.39
C PRO A 1132 -3.12 26.17 -43.97
N ILE A 1133 -3.12 25.36 -42.92
CA ILE A 1133 -4.31 24.65 -42.39
C ILE A 1133 -5.44 25.62 -42.00
N ALA A 1134 -5.08 26.84 -41.57
CA ALA A 1134 -6.01 27.91 -41.20
C ALA A 1134 -6.42 28.81 -42.38
N GLY A 1135 -5.83 28.65 -43.56
CA GLY A 1135 -6.10 29.49 -44.74
C GLY A 1135 -5.27 30.78 -44.83
N TYR A 1136 -4.53 31.18 -43.78
CA TYR A 1136 -3.56 32.29 -43.73
C TYR A 1136 -2.38 31.95 -42.78
N ASP A 1137 -1.25 32.66 -42.90
CA ASP A 1137 -0.08 32.57 -42.00
C ASP A 1137 -0.07 33.70 -40.94
N SER A 1138 -0.68 34.84 -41.23
CA SER A 1138 -0.87 35.98 -40.32
C SER A 1138 -2.14 36.76 -40.71
N TYR A 1139 -2.77 37.47 -39.77
CA TYR A 1139 -3.93 38.32 -40.08
C TYR A 1139 -3.98 39.57 -39.18
N LYS A 1140 -4.65 40.63 -39.65
CA LYS A 1140 -4.87 41.87 -38.88
C LYS A 1140 -6.29 42.37 -39.05
N MET A 1141 -6.89 42.80 -37.93
CA MET A 1141 -8.22 43.40 -37.88
C MET A 1141 -8.16 44.90 -37.60
N LEU A 1142 -9.00 45.66 -38.31
CA LEU A 1142 -9.18 47.10 -38.18
C LEU A 1142 -10.67 47.44 -38.04
N THR A 1143 -10.95 48.52 -37.31
CA THR A 1143 -12.30 49.08 -37.16
C THR A 1143 -12.29 50.52 -37.68
N LEU A 1144 -13.29 50.87 -38.49
CA LEU A 1144 -13.44 52.17 -39.12
C LEU A 1144 -14.84 52.72 -38.90
N LEU A 1145 -14.98 54.03 -38.71
CA LEU A 1145 -16.28 54.69 -38.58
C LEU A 1145 -16.53 55.62 -39.78
N LEU A 1146 -17.61 55.37 -40.52
CA LEU A 1146 -18.05 56.18 -41.65
C LEU A 1146 -19.21 57.09 -41.21
N TYR A 1147 -19.09 58.39 -41.45
CA TYR A 1147 -20.09 59.42 -41.14
C TYR A 1147 -20.89 59.87 -42.36
#